data_AF-A0A3D5BAX3-F1
#
_entry.id   AF-A0A3D5BAX3-F1
#
_cell.length_a   1.000
_cell.length_b   1.000
_cell.length_c   1.000
_cell.angle_alpha   90.00
_cell.angle_beta   90.00
_cell.angle_gamma   90.00
#
_symmetry.space_group_name_H-M   'P 1'
#
loop_
_entity.id
_entity.type
_entity.pdbx_description
1 polymer ?
#
loop_
_entity_poly.entity_id
_entity_poly.type
_entity_poly.pdbx_seq_one_letter_code
_entity_poly.pdbx_strand_id
1 'polypeptide(L)'
;MTGRQPVPERDMNPLTKAIKTLHDLGFLKAWWYAAYQLGLRTGHYRRVTPSGKVEVTGKPGLPPTASYPPVSDAQSDLAQSAGDDIVHGKFRPFSGELASLDLEAGASPLHWALLKQTPPEQDIKWVWEPGRFGWALTLARAYAFSGNPIYVRDFWDKTLRFLAAHPPNLGRQWQSGQEVALRLMSLVFCDRFFAAAPETTFENRQQLWAAIAAHARRIPPTLIYARAQNNNHLLSEAAGLYAAGLYLPDHPEAKRWRDLGWKWLNWGFQNQINEFGTYIQYSANYQRLMLQLALFTDHLRRTAGEPDWPEETQFRLAQATRWLWALTDPETGKAPNLGANDGAYIFPLTGLPYHDFRPVVAAAGKAFLNLDIYSKPALNEMADWFGLDAPENPDQTQPQAVDMLRIDSGSGRAFLRTAQFTDRPSHADQLHTDLWWRGVNVAQDAGTYTYNATPPWDNAFVTARVHNTLTLDGLDQMTRAGRFLWLDWAQAEILAYEMNDQGQIVWLAAEHDGYTKQGALHQRMVESNENGWIVTDNLLPYVLADDTVHEIRLAWLLPDWDWEQRGEKEIRLIGEPFNFTLSLDGIDSLSLFRSGERLAGTLAPDPTWGWVSPTYGVKKPALCLVAQASGALPMEIQSKFIFSA
;
A
#
# COMPACT_ATOMS: atom_id res chain seq x y z
N MET A 1 -3.11 -0.60 41.16
CA MET A 1 -1.92 -1.40 41.47
C MET A 1 -1.51 -2.08 40.17
N THR A 2 -0.66 -1.40 39.40
CA THR A 2 0.75 -1.74 39.17
C THR A 2 0.94 -2.97 38.27
N GLY A 3 1.20 -2.69 37.00
CA GLY A 3 2.20 -3.42 36.21
C GLY A 3 1.79 -4.79 35.68
N ARG A 4 1.32 -4.81 34.44
CA ARG A 4 1.96 -5.67 33.44
C ARG A 4 2.42 -4.80 32.29
N GLN A 5 3.74 -4.72 32.17
CA GLN A 5 4.43 -4.14 31.03
C GLN A 5 3.88 -4.74 29.73
N PRO A 6 3.95 -4.03 28.58
CA PRO A 6 3.88 -4.72 27.30
C PRO A 6 4.85 -5.89 27.37
N VAL A 7 4.43 -7.09 26.93
CA VAL A 7 5.31 -8.23 26.78
C VAL A 7 6.55 -7.70 26.06
N PRO A 8 7.73 -7.70 26.69
CA PRO A 8 8.91 -7.20 26.02
C PRO A 8 9.02 -8.01 24.73
N GLU A 9 9.26 -7.35 23.59
CA GLU A 9 9.93 -8.03 22.48
C GLU A 9 11.00 -8.89 23.16
N ARG A 10 10.89 -10.22 23.11
CA ARG A 10 11.96 -11.07 23.64
C ARG A 10 13.18 -10.58 22.87
N ASP A 11 14.06 -9.85 23.56
CA ASP A 11 15.22 -9.21 22.95
C ASP A 11 16.03 -10.33 22.31
N MET A 12 15.77 -10.54 21.03
CA MET A 12 16.35 -11.64 20.30
C MET A 12 17.84 -11.41 20.34
N ASN A 13 18.57 -12.43 20.76
CA ASN A 13 20.02 -12.33 20.85
C ASN A 13 20.56 -11.70 19.54
N PRO A 14 21.36 -10.63 19.60
CA PRO A 14 21.78 -9.90 18.40
C PRO A 14 22.48 -10.77 17.36
N LEU A 15 23.21 -11.81 17.79
CA LEU A 15 23.85 -12.79 16.91
C LEU A 15 22.80 -13.66 16.21
N THR A 16 21.83 -14.19 16.95
CA THR A 16 20.70 -14.95 16.38
C THR A 16 19.93 -14.10 15.38
N LYS A 17 19.63 -12.84 15.73
CA LYS A 17 18.98 -11.88 14.83
C LYS A 17 19.79 -11.67 13.56
N ALA A 18 21.10 -11.46 13.68
CA ALA A 18 21.97 -11.26 12.52
C ALA A 18 22.03 -12.50 11.62
N ILE A 19 22.18 -13.70 12.18
CA ILE A 19 22.21 -14.97 11.43
C ILE A 19 20.89 -15.16 10.69
N LYS A 20 19.75 -15.03 11.37
CA LYS A 20 18.43 -15.16 10.73
C LYS A 20 18.16 -14.09 9.69
N THR A 21 18.55 -12.85 9.96
CA THR A 21 18.46 -11.75 8.98
C THR A 21 19.27 -12.07 7.72
N LEU A 22 20.48 -12.63 7.87
CA LEU A 22 21.32 -13.02 6.73
C LEU A 22 20.73 -14.22 5.97
N HIS A 23 20.12 -15.16 6.68
CA HIS A 23 19.41 -16.30 6.09
C HIS A 23 18.21 -15.83 5.27
N ASP A 24 17.29 -15.07 5.88
CA ASP A 24 16.00 -14.70 5.26
C ASP A 24 16.16 -13.59 4.20
N LEU A 25 17.05 -12.62 4.40
CA LEU A 25 17.20 -11.47 3.49
C LEU A 25 18.39 -11.57 2.54
N GLY A 26 19.31 -12.50 2.80
CA GLY A 26 20.54 -12.66 2.04
C GLY A 26 21.62 -11.62 2.38
N PHE A 27 22.87 -12.03 2.11
CA PHE A 27 24.06 -11.23 2.39
C PHE A 27 24.09 -9.87 1.67
N LEU A 28 23.66 -9.83 0.40
CA LEU A 28 23.79 -8.63 -0.42
C LEU A 28 22.97 -7.45 0.12
N LYS A 29 21.73 -7.68 0.57
CA LYS A 29 20.89 -6.63 1.18
C LYS A 29 21.49 -6.10 2.48
N ALA A 30 21.98 -7.00 3.32
CA ALA A 30 22.68 -6.62 4.55
C ALA A 30 23.92 -5.78 4.25
N TRP A 31 24.72 -6.16 3.25
CA TRP A 31 25.88 -5.40 2.80
C TRP A 31 25.52 -4.00 2.28
N TRP A 32 24.52 -3.88 1.41
CA TRP A 32 24.08 -2.57 0.89
C TRP A 32 23.59 -1.65 2.01
N TYR A 33 22.82 -2.18 2.96
CA TYR A 33 22.38 -1.42 4.13
C TYR A 33 23.56 -0.99 5.02
N ALA A 34 24.51 -1.87 5.28
CA ALA A 34 25.70 -1.56 6.06
C ALA A 34 26.56 -0.47 5.38
N ALA A 35 26.75 -0.56 4.06
CA ALA A 35 27.46 0.45 3.28
C ALA A 35 26.75 1.80 3.31
N TYR A 36 25.42 1.82 3.26
CA TYR A 36 24.62 3.03 3.45
C TYR A 36 24.85 3.65 4.85
N GLN A 37 24.80 2.84 5.91
CA GLN A 37 25.05 3.31 7.27
C GLN A 37 26.48 3.85 7.43
N LEU A 38 27.47 3.21 6.82
CA LEU A 38 28.85 3.71 6.79
C LEU A 38 28.94 5.07 6.08
N GLY A 39 28.23 5.25 4.96
CA GLY A 39 28.16 6.51 4.23
C GLY A 39 27.58 7.67 5.08
N LEU A 40 26.58 7.38 5.92
CA LEU A 40 26.03 8.35 6.87
C LEU A 40 27.05 8.71 7.96
N ARG A 41 27.66 7.70 8.60
CA ARG A 41 28.60 7.88 9.73
C ARG A 41 29.89 8.60 9.34
N THR A 42 30.43 8.28 8.17
CA THR A 42 31.67 8.90 7.66
C THR A 42 31.45 10.31 7.10
N GLY A 43 30.19 10.77 7.01
CA GLY A 43 29.85 12.03 6.35
C GLY A 43 30.03 12.01 4.82
N HIS A 44 30.22 10.83 4.22
CA HIS A 44 30.34 10.68 2.76
C HIS A 44 29.17 11.35 2.04
N TYR A 45 27.93 11.12 2.48
CA TYR A 45 26.77 11.71 1.83
C TYR A 45 26.73 13.24 1.89
N ARG A 46 27.21 13.87 2.96
CA ARG A 46 27.33 15.34 3.01
C ARG A 46 28.31 15.88 1.97
N ARG A 47 29.36 15.11 1.65
CA ARG A 47 30.38 15.51 0.67
C ARG A 47 29.87 15.35 -0.77
N VAL A 48 29.08 14.29 -1.05
CA VAL A 48 28.61 13.99 -2.42
C VAL A 48 27.23 14.57 -2.73
N THR A 49 26.50 15.11 -1.74
CA THR A 49 25.28 15.89 -1.95
C THR A 49 25.36 17.28 -1.29
N PRO A 50 26.35 18.12 -1.64
CA PRO A 50 26.46 19.45 -1.05
C PRO A 50 25.20 20.27 -1.34
N SER A 51 24.84 21.17 -0.42
CA SER A 51 23.83 22.18 -0.71
C SER A 51 24.42 23.22 -1.66
N GLY A 52 23.63 23.64 -2.66
CA GLY A 52 24.08 24.57 -3.68
C GLY A 52 23.02 24.81 -4.74
N LYS A 53 23.15 25.94 -5.46
CA LYS A 53 22.30 26.22 -6.62
C LYS A 53 22.63 25.25 -7.75
N VAL A 54 21.61 24.80 -8.45
CA VAL A 54 21.74 23.98 -9.66
C VAL A 54 21.32 24.84 -10.83
N GLU A 55 22.24 25.07 -11.75
CA GLU A 55 21.94 25.76 -13.00
C GLU A 55 21.50 24.74 -14.06
N VAL A 56 20.47 25.13 -14.81
CA VAL A 56 19.97 24.36 -15.95
C VAL A 56 19.86 25.30 -17.14
N THR A 57 20.44 24.87 -18.25
CA THR A 57 20.33 25.50 -19.57
C THR A 57 19.54 24.59 -20.50
N GLY A 58 18.91 25.16 -21.52
CA GLY A 58 18.14 24.40 -22.51
C GLY A 58 16.63 24.50 -22.29
N LYS A 59 15.90 23.62 -22.98
CA LYS A 59 14.42 23.54 -22.90
C LYS A 59 14.00 22.12 -22.50
N PRO A 60 12.80 21.93 -21.93
CA PRO A 60 12.28 20.60 -21.65
C PRO A 60 12.22 19.74 -22.90
N GLY A 61 12.64 18.48 -22.78
CA GLY A 61 12.62 17.48 -23.86
C GLY A 61 11.24 16.88 -24.11
N LEU A 62 10.34 16.95 -23.12
CA LEU A 62 8.96 16.51 -23.25
C LEU A 62 8.07 17.70 -23.59
N PRO A 63 7.16 17.56 -24.57
CA PRO A 63 6.27 18.63 -24.95
C PRO A 63 5.24 18.95 -23.84
N PRO A 64 4.72 20.18 -23.82
CA PRO A 64 3.48 20.50 -23.10
C PRO A 64 2.36 19.54 -23.49
N THR A 65 1.42 19.33 -22.59
CA THR A 65 0.24 18.52 -22.89
C THR A 65 -0.70 19.30 -23.82
N ALA A 66 -1.16 18.65 -24.90
CA ALA A 66 -1.96 19.29 -25.95
C ALA A 66 -3.48 19.27 -25.70
N SER A 67 -3.97 18.38 -24.82
CA SER A 67 -5.39 18.22 -24.52
C SER A 67 -5.60 17.71 -23.10
N TYR A 68 -6.75 18.03 -22.53
CA TYR A 68 -7.17 17.54 -21.22
C TYR A 68 -8.18 16.40 -21.36
N PRO A 69 -8.29 15.51 -20.37
CA PRO A 69 -9.30 14.46 -20.37
C PRO A 69 -10.73 15.01 -20.50
N PRO A 70 -11.60 14.36 -21.29
CA PRO A 70 -13.02 14.65 -21.24
C PRO A 70 -13.59 14.15 -19.92
N VAL A 71 -14.35 15.00 -19.21
CA VAL A 71 -15.02 14.61 -17.97
C VAL A 71 -16.45 15.14 -17.93
N SER A 72 -17.30 14.51 -17.12
CA SER A 72 -18.64 15.02 -16.83
C SER A 72 -18.60 16.31 -16.00
N ASP A 73 -19.68 17.08 -16.03
CA ASP A 73 -19.83 18.28 -15.19
C ASP A 73 -19.63 17.96 -13.70
N ALA A 74 -20.18 16.84 -13.21
CA ALA A 74 -20.01 16.42 -11.82
C ALA A 74 -18.53 16.13 -11.46
N GLN A 75 -17.76 15.52 -12.37
CA GLN A 75 -16.33 15.31 -12.17
C GLN A 75 -15.55 16.64 -12.20
N SER A 76 -15.96 17.56 -13.07
CA SER A 76 -15.39 18.92 -13.13
C SER A 76 -15.64 19.68 -11.83
N ASP A 77 -16.87 19.64 -11.30
CA ASP A 77 -17.25 20.28 -10.03
C ASP A 77 -16.46 19.72 -8.85
N LEU A 78 -16.29 18.39 -8.79
CA LEU A 78 -15.47 17.75 -7.76
C LEU A 78 -14.00 18.17 -7.85
N ALA A 79 -13.44 18.26 -9.07
CA ALA A 79 -12.06 18.70 -9.27
C ALA A 79 -11.88 20.17 -8.86
N GLN A 80 -12.82 21.05 -9.22
CA GLN A 80 -12.82 22.46 -8.82
C GLN A 80 -12.95 22.63 -7.31
N SER A 81 -13.89 21.92 -6.67
CA SER A 81 -14.04 21.95 -5.21
C SER A 81 -12.76 21.51 -4.49
N ALA A 82 -12.11 20.44 -4.97
CA ALA A 82 -10.83 20.01 -4.41
C ALA A 82 -9.70 21.01 -4.69
N GLY A 83 -9.70 21.66 -5.86
CA GLY A 83 -8.77 22.74 -6.19
C GLY A 83 -8.93 23.96 -5.29
N ASP A 84 -10.17 24.35 -4.99
CA ASP A 84 -10.49 25.47 -4.11
C ASP A 84 -10.02 25.20 -2.68
N ASP A 85 -10.14 23.97 -2.17
CA ASP A 85 -9.55 23.57 -0.88
C ASP A 85 -8.03 23.86 -0.86
N ILE A 86 -7.30 23.51 -1.94
CA ILE A 86 -5.86 23.79 -2.06
C ILE A 86 -5.57 25.29 -2.09
N VAL A 87 -6.33 26.07 -2.86
CA VAL A 87 -6.22 27.54 -2.91
C VAL A 87 -6.36 28.13 -1.50
N HIS A 88 -7.32 27.64 -0.71
CA HIS A 88 -7.51 28.02 0.69
C HIS A 88 -6.50 27.43 1.68
N GLY A 89 -5.42 26.79 1.19
CA GLY A 89 -4.33 26.29 2.02
C GLY A 89 -4.66 24.98 2.75
N LYS A 90 -5.59 24.18 2.21
CA LYS A 90 -5.97 22.89 2.77
C LYS A 90 -5.74 21.76 1.77
N PHE A 91 -5.45 20.56 2.24
CA PHE A 91 -5.31 19.37 1.38
C PHE A 91 -5.65 18.10 2.16
N ARG A 92 -5.72 16.95 1.48
CA ARG A 92 -6.02 15.64 2.08
C ARG A 92 -4.76 14.79 2.19
N PRO A 93 -3.94 14.94 3.25
CA PRO A 93 -2.76 14.10 3.45
C PRO A 93 -3.17 12.63 3.48
N PHE A 94 -2.41 11.77 2.78
CA PHE A 94 -2.67 10.32 2.70
C PHE A 94 -4.09 9.99 2.19
N SER A 95 -4.69 10.90 1.42
CA SER A 95 -6.09 10.80 0.96
C SER A 95 -7.12 10.68 2.11
N GLY A 96 -6.78 11.17 3.29
CA GLY A 96 -7.65 11.18 4.47
C GLY A 96 -8.50 12.44 4.59
N GLU A 97 -8.63 12.91 5.83
CA GLU A 97 -9.38 14.12 6.16
C GLU A 97 -8.66 15.39 5.69
N LEU A 98 -9.43 16.47 5.53
CA LEU A 98 -8.90 17.75 5.10
C LEU A 98 -8.08 18.39 6.23
N ALA A 99 -6.83 18.77 5.94
CA ALA A 99 -5.89 19.36 6.88
C ALA A 99 -5.19 20.57 6.26
N SER A 100 -4.53 21.39 7.10
CA SER A 100 -3.72 22.51 6.63
C SER A 100 -2.52 22.03 5.80
N LEU A 101 -2.27 22.70 4.67
CA LEU A 101 -1.10 22.47 3.82
C LEU A 101 0.10 23.25 4.36
N ASP A 102 0.95 22.57 5.14
CA ASP A 102 2.21 23.14 5.63
C ASP A 102 3.35 22.90 4.63
N LEU A 103 3.69 23.95 3.88
CA LEU A 103 4.79 23.92 2.89
C LEU A 103 6.18 24.03 3.54
N GLU A 104 6.27 24.42 4.80
CA GLU A 104 7.53 24.61 5.53
C GLU A 104 7.84 23.42 6.45
N ALA A 105 6.94 22.42 6.49
CA ALA A 105 7.10 21.21 7.29
C ALA A 105 8.49 20.58 7.13
N GLY A 106 9.23 20.54 8.25
CA GLY A 106 10.57 19.95 8.31
C GLY A 106 11.70 20.78 7.69
N ALA A 107 11.47 22.06 7.40
CA ALA A 107 12.50 22.99 6.96
C ALA A 107 13.60 23.08 8.02
N SER A 108 14.86 23.11 7.59
CA SER A 108 16.01 23.23 8.48
C SER A 108 17.23 23.68 7.68
N PRO A 109 18.11 24.52 8.25
CA PRO A 109 19.39 24.84 7.61
C PRO A 109 20.37 23.65 7.65
N LEU A 110 20.05 22.57 8.37
CA LEU A 110 20.91 21.40 8.47
C LEU A 110 20.76 20.49 7.26
N HIS A 111 21.89 19.92 6.83
CA HIS A 111 21.92 18.93 5.77
C HIS A 111 21.14 17.67 6.16
N TRP A 112 20.36 17.11 5.23
CA TRP A 112 19.46 15.96 5.47
C TRP A 112 20.14 14.76 6.15
N ALA A 113 21.41 14.48 5.80
CA ALA A 113 22.19 13.38 6.36
C ALA A 113 22.54 13.56 7.85
N LEU A 114 22.61 14.81 8.34
CA LEU A 114 22.74 15.09 9.78
C LEU A 114 21.41 14.85 10.48
N LEU A 115 20.32 15.34 9.90
CA LEU A 115 18.97 15.15 10.43
C LEU A 115 18.55 13.68 10.50
N LYS A 116 19.18 12.77 9.72
CA LYS A 116 18.93 11.33 9.79
C LYS A 116 19.45 10.70 11.10
N GLN A 117 20.36 11.37 11.80
CA GLN A 117 20.93 10.88 13.06
C GLN A 117 20.07 11.26 14.27
N THR A 118 19.12 12.19 14.09
CA THR A 118 18.22 12.65 15.15
C THR A 118 16.78 12.31 14.77
N PRO A 119 16.04 11.60 15.64
CA PRO A 119 14.62 11.35 15.43
C PRO A 119 13.85 12.65 15.18
N PRO A 120 12.86 12.64 14.28
CA PRO A 120 11.92 13.76 14.14
C PRO A 120 11.02 13.88 15.36
N GLU A 121 10.52 15.09 15.63
CA GLU A 121 9.61 15.39 16.75
C GLU A 121 8.25 14.71 16.57
N GLN A 122 7.83 14.53 15.32
CA GLN A 122 6.62 13.83 14.93
C GLN A 122 6.95 12.78 13.88
N ASP A 123 5.98 11.93 13.56
CA ASP A 123 6.13 10.97 12.47
C ASP A 123 6.52 11.69 11.16
N ILE A 124 7.67 11.27 10.61
CA ILE A 124 8.30 11.89 9.44
C ILE A 124 7.41 11.89 8.21
N LYS A 125 6.44 10.97 8.12
CA LYS A 125 5.54 10.94 6.97
C LYS A 125 4.68 12.19 6.88
N TRP A 126 4.22 12.75 8.01
CA TRP A 126 3.48 14.03 8.02
C TRP A 126 4.34 15.19 7.52
N VAL A 127 5.66 15.11 7.74
CA VAL A 127 6.60 16.09 7.20
C VAL A 127 6.73 15.91 5.68
N TRP A 128 6.85 14.68 5.18
CA TRP A 128 7.04 14.42 3.76
C TRP A 128 5.80 14.61 2.90
N GLU A 129 4.60 14.40 3.45
CA GLU A 129 3.35 14.34 2.69
C GLU A 129 3.02 15.62 1.89
N PRO A 130 3.06 16.85 2.47
CA PRO A 130 2.94 18.10 1.69
C PRO A 130 3.97 18.20 0.56
N GLY A 131 5.14 17.61 0.80
CA GLY A 131 6.28 17.59 -0.09
C GLY A 131 6.16 16.62 -1.27
N ARG A 132 5.17 15.73 -1.31
CA ARG A 132 4.93 14.85 -2.45
C ARG A 132 4.21 15.54 -3.61
N PHE A 133 3.69 16.75 -3.37
CA PHE A 133 3.01 17.57 -4.37
C PHE A 133 1.73 16.91 -4.96
N GLY A 134 1.09 16.00 -4.21
CA GLY A 134 -0.22 15.45 -4.61
C GLY A 134 -1.28 16.55 -4.79
N TRP A 135 -1.22 17.61 -3.97
CA TRP A 135 -2.06 18.81 -4.10
C TRP A 135 -1.85 19.57 -5.42
N ALA A 136 -0.64 19.54 -6.00
CA ALA A 136 -0.36 20.21 -7.28
C ALA A 136 -1.03 19.50 -8.46
N LEU A 137 -1.16 18.17 -8.37
CA LEU A 137 -1.92 17.37 -9.33
C LEU A 137 -3.42 17.69 -9.26
N THR A 138 -3.95 17.94 -8.05
CA THR A 138 -5.33 18.42 -7.86
C THR A 138 -5.56 19.78 -8.53
N LEU A 139 -4.63 20.74 -8.37
CA LEU A 139 -4.71 22.03 -9.06
C LEU A 139 -4.66 21.87 -10.59
N ALA A 140 -3.84 20.95 -11.10
CA ALA A 140 -3.75 20.68 -12.54
C ALA A 140 -5.09 20.15 -13.10
N ARG A 141 -5.75 19.25 -12.37
CA ARG A 141 -7.10 18.77 -12.72
C ARG A 141 -8.13 19.90 -12.70
N ALA A 142 -8.17 20.69 -11.63
CA ALA A 142 -9.10 21.80 -11.49
C ALA A 142 -8.94 22.82 -12.62
N TYR A 143 -7.70 23.18 -12.97
CA TYR A 143 -7.41 24.08 -14.09
C TYR A 143 -7.83 23.49 -15.43
N ALA A 144 -7.52 22.22 -15.68
CA ALA A 144 -7.82 21.56 -16.94
C ALA A 144 -9.32 21.56 -17.28
N PHE A 145 -10.19 21.44 -16.28
CA PHE A 145 -11.64 21.35 -16.49
C PHE A 145 -12.36 22.69 -16.38
N SER A 146 -11.77 23.70 -15.71
CA SER A 146 -12.40 25.02 -15.52
C SER A 146 -11.79 26.14 -16.36
N GLY A 147 -10.52 26.00 -16.76
CA GLY A 147 -9.71 27.09 -17.31
C GLY A 147 -9.40 28.22 -16.32
N ASN A 148 -9.73 28.07 -15.03
CA ASN A 148 -9.60 29.15 -14.05
C ASN A 148 -8.13 29.43 -13.71
N PRO A 149 -7.60 30.62 -14.01
CA PRO A 149 -6.18 30.93 -13.82
C PRO A 149 -5.73 30.91 -12.35
N ILE A 150 -6.65 30.98 -11.38
CA ILE A 150 -6.30 30.99 -9.95
C ILE A 150 -5.48 29.75 -9.57
N TYR A 151 -5.82 28.58 -10.12
CA TYR A 151 -5.14 27.32 -9.80
C TYR A 151 -3.69 27.31 -10.29
N VAL A 152 -3.41 27.97 -11.41
CA VAL A 152 -2.04 28.10 -11.95
C VAL A 152 -1.21 29.08 -11.12
N ARG A 153 -1.80 30.23 -10.74
CA ARG A 153 -1.12 31.20 -9.85
C ARG A 153 -0.77 30.57 -8.52
N ASP A 154 -1.74 29.84 -7.96
CA ASP A 154 -1.61 29.17 -6.67
C ASP A 154 -0.53 28.06 -6.71
N PHE A 155 -0.50 27.28 -7.81
CA PHE A 155 0.57 26.30 -8.04
C PHE A 155 1.95 26.96 -8.01
N TRP A 156 2.15 28.07 -8.74
CA TRP A 156 3.45 28.73 -8.81
C TRP A 156 3.85 29.35 -7.47
N ASP A 157 2.95 30.07 -6.80
CA ASP A 157 3.22 30.66 -5.48
C ASP A 157 3.65 29.60 -4.46
N LYS A 158 2.84 28.54 -4.31
CA LYS A 158 3.11 27.46 -3.35
C LYS A 158 4.36 26.67 -3.72
N THR A 159 4.59 26.39 -5.01
CA THR A 159 5.80 25.68 -5.47
C THR A 159 7.06 26.47 -5.17
N LEU A 160 7.11 27.75 -5.51
CA LEU A 160 8.29 28.59 -5.29
C LEU A 160 8.53 28.80 -3.79
N ARG A 161 7.47 29.00 -2.99
CA ARG A 161 7.57 29.05 -1.53
C ARG A 161 8.16 27.76 -0.96
N PHE A 162 7.67 26.60 -1.40
CA PHE A 162 8.19 25.30 -0.98
C PHE A 162 9.68 25.15 -1.33
N LEU A 163 10.07 25.48 -2.57
CA LEU A 163 11.46 25.37 -3.02
C LEU A 163 12.40 26.32 -2.26
N ALA A 164 11.93 27.51 -1.90
CA ALA A 164 12.67 28.46 -1.07
C ALA A 164 12.85 27.95 0.38
N ALA A 165 11.83 27.33 0.96
CA ALA A 165 11.86 26.77 2.32
C ALA A 165 12.73 25.52 2.43
N HIS A 166 12.88 24.74 1.34
CA HIS A 166 13.65 23.50 1.31
C HIS A 166 14.75 23.53 0.25
N PRO A 167 15.81 24.36 0.40
CA PRO A 167 16.92 24.41 -0.54
C PRO A 167 17.56 23.02 -0.75
N PRO A 168 18.20 22.77 -1.91
CA PRO A 168 18.82 21.48 -2.21
C PRO A 168 19.66 20.93 -1.06
N ASN A 169 19.33 19.70 -0.68
CA ASN A 169 19.99 18.90 0.35
C ASN A 169 19.86 19.42 1.80
N LEU A 170 19.02 20.42 2.07
CA LEU A 170 18.77 20.96 3.41
C LEU A 170 17.35 20.64 3.90
N GLY A 171 17.20 20.29 5.18
CA GLY A 171 15.90 19.96 5.74
C GLY A 171 15.46 18.51 5.58
N ARG A 172 14.33 18.19 6.20
CA ARG A 172 13.80 16.83 6.29
C ARG A 172 13.20 16.33 4.97
N GLN A 173 12.79 17.23 4.09
CA GLN A 173 12.23 16.92 2.76
C GLN A 173 13.24 16.21 1.83
N TRP A 174 14.55 16.34 2.09
CA TRP A 174 15.63 15.73 1.30
C TRP A 174 16.16 14.41 1.91
N GLN A 175 15.57 13.92 3.00
CA GLN A 175 16.06 12.75 3.73
C GLN A 175 15.83 11.41 3.03
N SER A 176 14.79 11.31 2.20
CA SER A 176 14.41 10.10 1.49
C SER A 176 14.54 10.30 -0.01
N GLY A 177 15.26 9.40 -0.68
CA GLY A 177 15.41 9.43 -2.15
C GLY A 177 14.08 9.24 -2.85
N GLN A 178 13.23 8.34 -2.34
CA GLN A 178 11.86 8.14 -2.82
C GLN A 178 11.04 9.43 -2.76
N GLU A 179 11.03 10.14 -1.63
CA GLU A 179 10.21 11.36 -1.49
C GLU A 179 10.67 12.49 -2.42
N VAL A 180 11.99 12.57 -2.67
CA VAL A 180 12.58 13.45 -3.68
C VAL A 180 12.13 13.05 -5.08
N ALA A 181 12.08 11.75 -5.38
CA ALA A 181 11.65 11.24 -6.68
C ALA A 181 10.15 11.43 -6.93
N LEU A 182 9.29 11.19 -5.94
CA LEU A 182 7.84 11.44 -6.03
C LEU A 182 7.56 12.91 -6.35
N ARG A 183 8.19 13.82 -5.60
CA ARG A 183 8.11 15.26 -5.85
C ARG A 183 8.58 15.65 -7.25
N LEU A 184 9.70 15.09 -7.69
CA LEU A 184 10.25 15.32 -9.03
C LEU A 184 9.22 14.95 -10.10
N MET A 185 8.60 13.77 -10.00
CA MET A 185 7.61 13.32 -10.97
C MET A 185 6.37 14.24 -10.99
N SER A 186 5.88 14.67 -9.83
CA SER A 186 4.78 15.65 -9.74
C SER A 186 5.14 16.98 -10.40
N LEU A 187 6.37 17.48 -10.21
CA LEU A 187 6.84 18.71 -10.85
C LEU A 187 6.95 18.58 -12.38
N VAL A 188 7.48 17.45 -12.87
CA VAL A 188 7.53 17.15 -14.32
C VAL A 188 6.12 17.11 -14.90
N PHE A 189 5.18 16.45 -14.21
CA PHE A 189 3.78 16.42 -14.63
C PHE A 189 3.21 17.85 -14.68
N CYS A 190 3.18 18.56 -13.55
CA CYS A 190 2.55 19.88 -13.46
C CYS A 190 3.14 20.90 -14.43
N ASP A 191 4.46 20.94 -14.63
CA ASP A 191 5.05 21.88 -15.60
C ASP A 191 4.55 21.61 -17.03
N ARG A 192 4.45 20.34 -17.45
CA ARG A 192 3.95 20.01 -18.80
C ARG A 192 2.51 20.47 -19.02
N PHE A 193 1.66 20.40 -17.99
CA PHE A 193 0.25 20.81 -18.09
C PHE A 193 0.05 22.32 -17.93
N PHE A 194 0.84 23.00 -17.08
CA PHE A 194 0.75 24.45 -16.91
C PHE A 194 1.60 25.25 -17.90
N ALA A 195 2.41 24.60 -18.73
CA ALA A 195 3.39 25.24 -19.62
C ALA A 195 2.79 26.30 -20.56
N ALA A 196 1.54 26.13 -20.99
CA ALA A 196 0.84 27.04 -21.91
C ALA A 196 -0.02 28.10 -21.20
N ALA A 197 -0.18 28.01 -19.89
CA ALA A 197 -0.99 28.97 -19.13
C ALA A 197 -0.32 30.36 -19.11
N PRO A 198 -1.07 31.47 -19.29
CA PRO A 198 -0.51 32.82 -19.28
C PRO A 198 0.24 33.19 -17.98
N GLU A 199 -0.18 32.62 -16.86
CA GLU A 199 0.43 32.76 -15.54
C GLU A 199 1.83 32.12 -15.45
N THR A 200 2.16 31.23 -16.37
CA THR A 200 3.41 30.48 -16.37
C THR A 200 4.51 31.28 -17.09
N THR A 201 5.42 31.85 -16.30
CA THR A 201 6.56 32.62 -16.83
C THR A 201 7.77 31.72 -17.10
N PHE A 202 8.63 32.14 -18.03
CA PHE A 202 9.90 31.46 -18.30
C PHE A 202 10.78 31.37 -17.04
N GLU A 203 10.84 32.44 -16.24
CA GLU A 203 11.62 32.48 -15.00
C GLU A 203 11.15 31.43 -13.99
N ASN A 204 9.84 31.32 -13.76
CA ASN A 204 9.27 30.33 -12.86
C ASN A 204 9.58 28.90 -13.33
N ARG A 205 9.42 28.64 -14.63
CA ARG A 205 9.77 27.35 -15.22
C ARG A 205 11.26 27.03 -15.09
N GLN A 206 12.14 28.01 -15.31
CA GLN A 206 13.58 27.82 -15.17
C GLN A 206 13.96 27.44 -13.73
N GLN A 207 13.33 28.05 -12.72
CA GLN A 207 13.52 27.67 -11.32
C GLN A 207 13.02 26.23 -11.05
N LEU A 208 11.89 25.84 -11.64
CA LEU A 208 11.36 24.47 -11.54
C LEU A 208 12.29 23.46 -12.23
N TRP A 209 12.87 23.77 -13.39
CA TRP A 209 13.82 22.89 -14.08
C TRP A 209 15.10 22.71 -13.26
N ALA A 210 15.61 23.79 -12.66
CA ALA A 210 16.72 23.74 -11.71
C ALA A 210 16.38 22.86 -10.49
N ALA A 211 15.15 22.95 -9.97
CA ALA A 211 14.68 22.06 -8.91
C ALA A 211 14.68 20.60 -9.38
N ILE A 212 14.11 20.25 -10.53
CA ILE A 212 14.10 18.88 -11.07
C ILE A 212 15.52 18.33 -11.17
N ALA A 213 16.48 19.11 -11.70
CA ALA A 213 17.88 18.69 -11.78
C ALA A 213 18.50 18.46 -10.39
N ALA A 214 18.21 19.31 -9.40
CA ALA A 214 18.67 19.12 -8.02
C ALA A 214 18.11 17.84 -7.39
N HIS A 215 16.82 17.55 -7.62
CA HIS A 215 16.19 16.32 -7.17
C HIS A 215 16.81 15.08 -7.84
N ALA A 216 17.04 15.12 -9.15
CA ALA A 216 17.69 14.04 -9.89
C ALA A 216 19.13 13.78 -9.40
N ARG A 217 19.93 14.84 -9.15
CA ARG A 217 21.30 14.70 -8.60
C ARG A 217 21.34 14.07 -7.21
N ARG A 218 20.32 14.31 -6.38
CA ARG A 218 20.24 13.79 -5.01
C ARG A 218 20.08 12.26 -4.95
N ILE A 219 19.44 11.65 -5.94
CA ILE A 219 19.03 10.24 -5.89
C ILE A 219 20.23 9.26 -6.01
N PRO A 220 21.11 9.34 -7.05
CA PRO A 220 22.14 8.33 -7.31
C PRO A 220 23.08 8.03 -6.13
N PRO A 221 23.54 9.02 -5.33
CA PRO A 221 24.39 8.75 -4.17
C PRO A 221 23.78 7.78 -3.15
N THR A 222 22.45 7.70 -3.03
CA THR A 222 21.78 6.83 -2.06
C THR A 222 21.05 5.64 -2.70
N LEU A 223 21.22 5.37 -4.00
CA LEU A 223 20.60 4.20 -4.64
C LEU A 223 20.96 2.88 -3.95
N ILE A 224 22.09 2.81 -3.27
CA ILE A 224 22.47 1.65 -2.45
C ILE A 224 21.45 1.37 -1.34
N TYR A 225 20.82 2.41 -0.77
CA TYR A 225 19.74 2.25 0.20
C TYR A 225 18.48 1.67 -0.45
N ALA A 226 18.06 2.21 -1.59
CA ALA A 226 16.89 1.72 -2.31
C ALA A 226 17.04 0.24 -2.72
N ARG A 227 18.25 -0.15 -3.15
CA ARG A 227 18.60 -1.56 -3.41
C ARG A 227 18.60 -2.43 -2.16
N ALA A 228 18.98 -1.88 -1.00
CA ALA A 228 18.91 -2.60 0.27
C ALA A 228 17.47 -2.81 0.74
N GLN A 229 16.58 -1.84 0.49
CA GLN A 229 15.15 -1.99 0.78
C GLN A 229 14.48 -2.98 -0.18
N ASN A 230 14.90 -2.99 -1.45
CA ASN A 230 14.36 -3.85 -2.49
C ASN A 230 12.81 -3.82 -2.57
N ASN A 231 12.25 -2.62 -2.57
CA ASN A 231 10.81 -2.39 -2.60
C ASN A 231 10.49 -1.15 -3.43
N ASN A 232 9.33 -0.53 -3.20
CA ASN A 232 8.85 0.66 -3.92
C ASN A 232 9.86 1.82 -3.94
N HIS A 233 10.78 1.92 -2.98
CA HIS A 233 11.85 2.92 -3.01
C HIS A 233 12.68 2.84 -4.30
N LEU A 234 13.04 1.63 -4.73
CA LEU A 234 13.86 1.45 -5.93
C LEU A 234 13.11 1.87 -7.19
N LEU A 235 11.85 1.45 -7.33
CA LEU A 235 11.02 1.82 -8.48
C LEU A 235 10.70 3.31 -8.50
N SER A 236 10.38 3.94 -7.36
CA SER A 236 10.11 5.38 -7.30
C SER A 236 11.37 6.19 -7.65
N GLU A 237 12.53 5.85 -7.09
CA GLU A 237 13.80 6.52 -7.38
C GLU A 237 14.21 6.34 -8.85
N ALA A 238 14.00 5.16 -9.41
CA ALA A 238 14.26 4.89 -10.83
C ALA A 238 13.30 5.66 -11.76
N ALA A 239 12.01 5.72 -11.41
CA ALA A 239 11.01 6.49 -12.15
C ALA A 239 11.35 7.98 -12.17
N GLY A 240 11.74 8.55 -11.01
CA GLY A 240 12.16 9.95 -10.93
C GLY A 240 13.41 10.25 -11.78
N LEU A 241 14.41 9.36 -11.78
CA LEU A 241 15.60 9.51 -12.62
C LEU A 241 15.28 9.41 -14.11
N TYR A 242 14.45 8.44 -14.49
CA TYR A 242 14.00 8.28 -15.87
C TYR A 242 13.25 9.53 -16.36
N ALA A 243 12.30 10.01 -15.55
CA ALA A 243 11.54 11.23 -15.83
C ALA A 243 12.45 12.45 -16.00
N ALA A 244 13.41 12.66 -15.09
CA ALA A 244 14.36 13.77 -15.18
C ALA A 244 15.24 13.71 -16.43
N GLY A 245 15.73 12.50 -16.78
CA GLY A 245 16.59 12.29 -17.93
C GLY A 245 15.89 12.55 -19.26
N LEU A 246 14.60 12.20 -19.37
CA LEU A 246 13.77 12.54 -20.54
C LEU A 246 13.39 14.03 -20.56
N TYR A 247 13.07 14.59 -19.41
CA TYR A 247 12.55 15.94 -19.30
C TYR A 247 13.63 17.02 -19.47
N LEU A 248 14.87 16.77 -19.04
CA LEU A 248 15.99 17.73 -19.16
C LEU A 248 17.09 17.21 -20.09
N PRO A 249 16.84 16.98 -21.39
CA PRO A 249 17.77 16.29 -22.29
C PRO A 249 19.11 17.01 -22.46
N ASP A 250 19.11 18.35 -22.36
CA ASP A 250 20.31 19.19 -22.51
C ASP A 250 21.20 19.20 -21.25
N HIS A 251 20.73 18.64 -20.13
CA HIS A 251 21.52 18.60 -18.90
C HIS A 251 22.67 17.57 -19.03
N PRO A 252 23.91 17.88 -18.59
CA PRO A 252 25.06 16.98 -18.79
C PRO A 252 24.90 15.57 -18.20
N GLU A 253 24.10 15.42 -17.13
CA GLU A 253 23.81 14.11 -16.52
C GLU A 253 22.53 13.44 -17.04
N ALA A 254 21.77 14.06 -17.95
CA ALA A 254 20.46 13.59 -18.38
C ALA A 254 20.51 12.14 -18.89
N LYS A 255 21.47 11.85 -19.77
CA LYS A 255 21.70 10.49 -20.27
C LYS A 255 21.94 9.50 -19.14
N ARG A 256 22.77 9.86 -18.15
CA ARG A 256 23.07 9.00 -17.00
C ARG A 256 21.81 8.72 -16.16
N TRP A 257 20.98 9.74 -15.93
CA TRP A 257 19.73 9.57 -15.18
C TRP A 257 18.74 8.69 -15.94
N ARG A 258 18.57 8.93 -17.24
CA ARG A 258 17.74 8.10 -18.12
C ARG A 258 18.21 6.64 -18.12
N ASP A 259 19.49 6.38 -18.34
CA ASP A 259 20.05 5.02 -18.37
C ASP A 259 19.88 4.30 -17.03
N LEU A 260 20.13 5.00 -15.90
CA LEU A 260 19.94 4.43 -14.56
C LEU A 260 18.48 4.15 -14.25
N GLY A 261 17.58 5.10 -14.57
CA GLY A 261 16.15 4.95 -14.38
C GLY A 261 15.61 3.78 -15.18
N TRP A 262 15.93 3.71 -16.48
CA TRP A 262 15.54 2.61 -17.36
C TRP A 262 16.04 1.25 -16.84
N LYS A 263 17.31 1.18 -16.44
CA LYS A 263 17.90 -0.06 -15.88
C LYS A 263 17.13 -0.53 -14.65
N TRP A 264 16.89 0.35 -13.68
CA TRP A 264 16.31 -0.05 -12.40
C TRP A 264 14.79 -0.21 -12.44
N LEU A 265 14.09 0.48 -13.34
CA LEU A 265 12.68 0.19 -13.64
C LEU A 265 12.53 -1.23 -14.17
N ASN A 266 13.29 -1.57 -15.22
CA ASN A 266 13.24 -2.92 -15.78
C ASN A 266 13.66 -3.98 -14.77
N TRP A 267 14.77 -3.78 -14.06
CA TRP A 267 15.18 -4.72 -13.01
C TRP A 267 14.11 -4.86 -11.93
N GLY A 268 13.53 -3.75 -11.46
CA GLY A 268 12.49 -3.76 -10.44
C GLY A 268 11.22 -4.50 -10.89
N PHE A 269 10.67 -4.17 -12.05
CA PHE A 269 9.50 -4.87 -12.58
C PHE A 269 9.74 -6.36 -12.80
N GLN A 270 10.94 -6.75 -13.24
CA GLN A 270 11.29 -8.14 -13.50
C GLN A 270 11.59 -8.97 -12.25
N ASN A 271 11.99 -8.34 -11.14
CA ASN A 271 12.48 -9.04 -9.94
C ASN A 271 11.67 -8.74 -8.67
N GLN A 272 10.78 -7.75 -8.70
CA GLN A 272 9.90 -7.39 -7.59
C GLN A 272 8.43 -7.74 -7.87
N ILE A 273 8.12 -8.24 -9.06
CA ILE A 273 6.81 -8.78 -9.41
C ILE A 273 7.02 -10.27 -9.68
N ASN A 274 6.30 -11.16 -9.00
CA ASN A 274 6.37 -12.58 -9.31
C ASN A 274 5.61 -12.92 -10.61
N GLU A 275 5.69 -14.17 -11.05
CA GLU A 275 5.13 -14.63 -12.32
C GLU A 275 3.60 -14.65 -12.31
N PHE A 276 3.00 -14.50 -11.13
CA PHE A 276 1.56 -14.40 -10.90
C PHE A 276 1.09 -12.97 -10.63
N GLY A 277 1.99 -11.99 -10.69
CA GLY A 277 1.68 -10.56 -10.60
C GLY A 277 1.78 -9.96 -9.21
N THR A 278 2.02 -10.74 -8.15
CA THR A 278 2.18 -10.20 -6.79
C THR A 278 3.45 -9.37 -6.71
N TYR A 279 3.30 -8.12 -6.27
CA TYR A 279 4.43 -7.26 -5.94
C TYR A 279 5.05 -7.61 -4.60
N ILE A 280 6.38 -7.51 -4.49
CA ILE A 280 7.24 -8.00 -3.39
C ILE A 280 6.90 -7.46 -1.99
N GLN A 281 6.03 -6.45 -1.88
CA GLN A 281 5.56 -5.90 -0.61
C GLN A 281 4.28 -6.56 -0.08
N TYR A 282 3.66 -7.48 -0.85
CA TYR A 282 2.48 -8.25 -0.45
C TYR A 282 1.34 -7.36 0.07
N SER A 283 1.05 -6.28 -0.67
CA SER A 283 0.05 -5.27 -0.29
C SER A 283 -0.70 -4.75 -1.50
N ALA A 284 -2.02 -4.66 -1.37
CA ALA A 284 -2.87 -4.10 -2.42
C ALA A 284 -2.54 -2.62 -2.69
N ASN A 285 -2.24 -1.84 -1.65
CA ASN A 285 -1.89 -0.44 -1.81
C ASN A 285 -0.51 -0.27 -2.50
N TYR A 286 0.48 -1.09 -2.14
CA TYR A 286 1.80 -1.02 -2.78
C TYR A 286 1.80 -1.60 -4.20
N GLN A 287 0.94 -2.58 -4.50
CA GLN A 287 0.66 -3.01 -5.88
C GLN A 287 0.15 -1.83 -6.71
N ARG A 288 -0.85 -1.10 -6.19
CA ARG A 288 -1.42 0.07 -6.85
C ARG A 288 -0.38 1.18 -7.05
N LEU A 289 0.42 1.47 -6.03
CA LEU A 289 1.54 2.43 -6.13
C LEU A 289 2.52 2.04 -7.24
N MET A 290 2.90 0.76 -7.29
CA MET A 290 3.83 0.24 -8.30
C MET A 290 3.26 0.42 -9.72
N LEU A 291 1.99 0.08 -9.93
CA LEU A 291 1.32 0.28 -11.22
C LEU A 291 1.21 1.76 -11.59
N GLN A 292 1.01 2.66 -10.64
CA GLN A 292 1.04 4.11 -10.89
C GLN A 292 2.42 4.59 -11.38
N LEU A 293 3.52 4.04 -10.83
CA LEU A 293 4.88 4.32 -11.34
C LEU A 293 5.08 3.80 -12.76
N ALA A 294 4.59 2.59 -13.04
CA ALA A 294 4.66 1.99 -14.37
C ALA A 294 3.85 2.80 -15.40
N LEU A 295 2.62 3.19 -15.07
CA LEU A 295 1.76 4.01 -15.92
C LEU A 295 2.38 5.37 -16.25
N PHE A 296 2.90 6.07 -15.24
CA PHE A 296 3.55 7.35 -15.45
C PHE A 296 4.80 7.23 -16.32
N THR A 297 5.67 6.25 -16.04
CA THR A 297 6.90 6.06 -16.83
C THR A 297 6.62 5.56 -18.25
N ASP A 298 5.59 4.73 -18.44
CA ASP A 298 5.11 4.34 -19.77
C ASP A 298 4.56 5.54 -20.56
N HIS A 299 3.79 6.41 -19.92
CA HIS A 299 3.33 7.66 -20.54
C HIS A 299 4.50 8.53 -21.01
N LEU A 300 5.54 8.72 -20.18
CA LEU A 300 6.73 9.49 -20.57
C LEU A 300 7.51 8.80 -21.69
N ARG A 301 7.67 7.47 -21.62
CA ARG A 301 8.34 6.65 -22.65
C ARG A 301 7.66 6.83 -24.00
N ARG A 302 6.33 6.63 -24.07
CA ARG A 302 5.54 6.82 -25.31
C ARG A 302 5.63 8.26 -25.82
N THR A 303 5.51 9.24 -24.93
CA THR A 303 5.59 10.67 -25.29
C THR A 303 6.96 11.05 -25.87
N ALA A 304 8.04 10.49 -25.34
CA ALA A 304 9.40 10.73 -25.81
C ALA A 304 9.79 9.91 -27.05
N GLY A 305 8.94 8.98 -27.52
CA GLY A 305 9.28 8.07 -28.60
C GLY A 305 10.36 7.04 -28.23
N GLU A 306 10.41 6.66 -26.95
CA GLU A 306 11.34 5.66 -26.43
C GLU A 306 10.91 4.23 -26.80
N PRO A 307 11.85 3.27 -26.92
CA PRO A 307 11.52 1.87 -27.20
C PRO A 307 10.49 1.30 -26.23
N ASP A 308 9.75 0.28 -26.68
CA ASP A 308 8.83 -0.47 -25.82
C ASP A 308 9.57 -1.17 -24.67
N TRP A 309 8.79 -1.53 -23.65
CA TRP A 309 9.29 -2.33 -22.54
C TRP A 309 9.83 -3.66 -23.05
N PRO A 310 10.93 -4.18 -22.47
CA PRO A 310 11.35 -5.56 -22.69
C PRO A 310 10.18 -6.52 -22.41
N GLU A 311 10.14 -7.63 -23.16
CA GLU A 311 9.05 -8.62 -23.09
C GLU A 311 8.78 -9.10 -21.66
N GLU A 312 9.82 -9.42 -20.89
CA GLU A 312 9.66 -9.82 -19.48
C GLU A 312 9.03 -8.71 -18.63
N THR A 313 9.42 -7.44 -18.84
CA THR A 313 8.82 -6.31 -18.12
C THR A 313 7.34 -6.17 -18.49
N GLN A 314 7.01 -6.27 -19.77
CA GLN A 314 5.62 -6.21 -20.24
C GLN A 314 4.79 -7.37 -19.65
N PHE A 315 5.34 -8.59 -19.66
CA PHE A 315 4.72 -9.76 -19.05
C PHE A 315 4.43 -9.53 -17.56
N ARG A 316 5.43 -9.09 -16.79
CA ARG A 316 5.29 -8.85 -15.35
C ARG A 316 4.27 -7.76 -15.03
N LEU A 317 4.28 -6.65 -15.76
CA LEU A 317 3.29 -5.59 -15.60
C LEU A 317 1.88 -6.07 -15.96
N ALA A 318 1.74 -6.90 -16.99
CA ALA A 318 0.46 -7.50 -17.35
C ALA A 318 -0.05 -8.46 -16.25
N GLN A 319 0.82 -9.26 -15.63
CA GLN A 319 0.43 -10.09 -14.48
C GLN A 319 0.07 -9.23 -13.27
N ALA A 320 0.83 -8.19 -12.98
CA ALA A 320 0.54 -7.27 -11.89
C ALA A 320 -0.81 -6.56 -12.04
N THR A 321 -1.18 -6.18 -13.27
CA THR A 321 -2.51 -5.64 -13.58
C THR A 321 -3.61 -6.66 -13.29
N ARG A 322 -3.43 -7.92 -13.73
CA ARG A 322 -4.40 -9.00 -13.47
C ARG A 322 -4.56 -9.27 -11.99
N TRP A 323 -3.48 -9.28 -11.24
CA TRP A 323 -3.53 -9.47 -9.79
C TRP A 323 -4.37 -8.38 -9.11
N LEU A 324 -4.14 -7.10 -9.43
CA LEU A 324 -4.94 -6.02 -8.82
C LEU A 324 -6.39 -6.05 -9.29
N TRP A 325 -6.61 -6.37 -10.56
CA TRP A 325 -7.95 -6.57 -11.11
C TRP A 325 -8.68 -7.70 -10.38
N ALA A 326 -8.05 -8.84 -10.09
CA ALA A 326 -8.65 -9.98 -9.39
C ALA A 326 -9.26 -9.61 -8.03
N LEU A 327 -8.58 -8.71 -7.30
CA LEU A 327 -8.98 -8.27 -5.96
C LEU A 327 -9.99 -7.12 -5.97
N THR A 328 -10.10 -6.39 -7.08
CA THR A 328 -10.92 -5.17 -7.15
C THR A 328 -12.37 -5.51 -7.48
N ASP A 329 -13.30 -5.08 -6.64
CA ASP A 329 -14.72 -5.19 -6.94
C ASP A 329 -15.11 -4.32 -8.14
N PRO A 330 -15.65 -4.90 -9.24
CA PRO A 330 -16.08 -4.11 -10.41
C PRO A 330 -17.17 -3.07 -10.08
N GLU A 331 -17.98 -3.29 -9.05
CA GLU A 331 -19.11 -2.40 -8.73
C GLU A 331 -18.75 -1.29 -7.75
N THR A 332 -18.10 -1.60 -6.62
CA THR A 332 -17.72 -0.58 -5.63
C THR A 332 -16.30 -0.03 -5.83
N GLY A 333 -15.45 -0.78 -6.55
CA GLY A 333 -14.02 -0.49 -6.71
C GLY A 333 -13.16 -0.77 -5.49
N LYS A 334 -13.74 -1.28 -4.40
CA LYS A 334 -13.00 -1.67 -3.20
C LYS A 334 -12.20 -2.95 -3.44
N ALA A 335 -11.12 -3.10 -2.69
CA ALA A 335 -10.32 -4.31 -2.59
C ALA A 335 -10.03 -4.62 -1.11
N PRO A 336 -9.66 -5.86 -0.75
CA PRO A 336 -9.13 -6.16 0.56
C PRO A 336 -8.00 -5.18 0.96
N ASN A 337 -8.00 -4.73 2.21
CA ASN A 337 -6.96 -3.82 2.73
C ASN A 337 -5.68 -4.59 3.10
N LEU A 338 -5.24 -5.46 2.18
CA LEU A 338 -4.18 -6.43 2.37
C LEU A 338 -2.83 -5.76 2.62
N GLY A 339 -2.17 -6.19 3.69
CA GLY A 339 -0.79 -5.82 4.01
C GLY A 339 -0.65 -4.33 4.36
N ALA A 340 0.57 -3.81 4.22
CA ALA A 340 0.83 -2.44 4.62
C ALA A 340 0.11 -1.42 3.72
N ASN A 341 -0.64 -0.50 4.34
CA ASN A 341 -1.35 0.60 3.69
C ASN A 341 -1.03 1.93 4.39
N ASP A 342 -0.18 2.73 3.76
CA ASP A 342 0.24 4.04 4.25
C ASP A 342 -0.37 5.21 3.48
N GLY A 343 -1.50 5.01 2.82
CA GLY A 343 -2.14 6.05 2.03
C GLY A 343 -1.43 6.37 0.72
N ALA A 344 -0.43 5.59 0.30
CA ALA A 344 0.29 5.83 -0.96
C ALA A 344 -0.64 5.85 -2.17
N TYR A 345 -0.83 7.04 -2.74
CA TYR A 345 -1.57 7.26 -3.98
C TYR A 345 -0.96 8.48 -4.69
N ILE A 346 -0.03 8.24 -5.60
CA ILE A 346 0.92 9.26 -6.06
C ILE A 346 0.42 10.07 -7.27
N PHE A 347 -0.56 9.55 -8.00
CA PHE A 347 -1.23 10.26 -9.09
C PHE A 347 -2.75 10.19 -8.90
N PRO A 348 -3.36 11.04 -8.05
CA PRO A 348 -4.80 11.09 -7.80
C PRO A 348 -5.56 11.73 -8.98
N LEU A 349 -5.41 11.13 -10.16
CA LEU A 349 -5.94 11.59 -11.44
C LEU A 349 -7.37 11.08 -11.68
N THR A 350 -8.23 11.26 -10.66
CA THR A 350 -9.63 10.84 -10.66
C THR A 350 -10.42 11.60 -9.59
N GLY A 351 -11.72 11.82 -9.81
CA GLY A 351 -12.65 12.32 -8.80
C GLY A 351 -13.14 11.25 -7.81
N LEU A 352 -12.78 9.98 -8.01
CA LEU A 352 -13.27 8.86 -7.21
C LEU A 352 -12.55 8.75 -5.85
N PRO A 353 -13.20 8.14 -4.83
CA PRO A 353 -12.61 7.98 -3.50
C PRO A 353 -11.31 7.17 -3.51
N TYR A 354 -10.44 7.42 -2.53
CA TYR A 354 -9.16 6.70 -2.36
C TYR A 354 -9.28 5.17 -2.33
N HIS A 355 -10.37 4.64 -1.80
CA HIS A 355 -10.58 3.20 -1.70
C HIS A 355 -11.14 2.59 -3.00
N ASP A 356 -11.32 3.38 -4.06
CA ASP A 356 -11.66 2.90 -5.40
C ASP A 356 -10.37 2.63 -6.19
N PHE A 357 -10.09 1.36 -6.44
CA PHE A 357 -8.91 0.89 -7.16
C PHE A 357 -9.13 0.85 -8.68
N ARG A 358 -10.37 0.99 -9.15
CA ARG A 358 -10.73 0.84 -10.57
C ARG A 358 -10.02 1.84 -11.49
N PRO A 359 -9.77 3.11 -11.13
CA PRO A 359 -9.04 4.03 -12.01
C PRO A 359 -7.65 3.52 -12.38
N VAL A 360 -6.93 2.93 -11.43
CA VAL A 360 -5.61 2.35 -11.69
C VAL A 360 -5.72 1.05 -12.47
N VAL A 361 -6.69 0.19 -12.13
CA VAL A 361 -6.95 -1.06 -12.87
C VAL A 361 -7.32 -0.77 -14.33
N ALA A 362 -8.21 0.20 -14.57
CA ALA A 362 -8.62 0.63 -15.90
C ALA A 362 -7.43 1.13 -16.73
N ALA A 363 -6.64 2.07 -16.18
CA ALA A 363 -5.47 2.60 -16.85
C ALA A 363 -4.42 1.50 -17.13
N ALA A 364 -4.16 0.63 -16.15
CA ALA A 364 -3.21 -0.47 -16.28
C ALA A 364 -3.71 -1.57 -17.25
N GLY A 365 -5.02 -1.80 -17.32
CA GLY A 365 -5.66 -2.68 -18.30
C GLY A 365 -5.40 -2.20 -19.72
N LYS A 366 -5.63 -0.91 -19.98
CA LYS A 366 -5.37 -0.31 -21.28
C LYS A 366 -3.87 -0.37 -21.64
N ALA A 367 -3.00 -0.01 -20.69
CA ALA A 367 -1.56 0.07 -20.93
C ALA A 367 -0.87 -1.29 -21.11
N PHE A 368 -1.23 -2.29 -20.29
CA PHE A 368 -0.45 -3.52 -20.17
C PHE A 368 -1.22 -4.78 -20.59
N LEU A 369 -2.54 -4.71 -20.75
CA LEU A 369 -3.37 -5.79 -21.27
C LEU A 369 -3.96 -5.49 -22.65
N ASN A 370 -3.85 -4.24 -23.12
CA ASN A 370 -4.58 -3.75 -24.29
C ASN A 370 -6.09 -4.04 -24.18
N LEU A 371 -6.68 -3.72 -23.02
CA LEU A 371 -8.07 -4.02 -22.69
C LEU A 371 -8.72 -2.88 -21.88
N ASP A 372 -9.89 -2.39 -22.32
CA ASP A 372 -10.77 -1.59 -21.46
C ASP A 372 -11.61 -2.53 -20.56
N ILE A 373 -11.06 -2.82 -19.37
CA ILE A 373 -11.59 -3.82 -18.42
C ILE A 373 -13.04 -3.55 -18.01
N TYR A 374 -13.41 -2.29 -17.81
CA TYR A 374 -14.72 -1.95 -17.26
C TYR A 374 -15.69 -1.38 -18.31
N SER A 375 -15.17 -0.86 -19.42
CA SER A 375 -15.97 -0.22 -20.47
C SER A 375 -16.92 0.85 -19.91
N LYS A 376 -16.45 1.56 -18.88
CA LYS A 376 -17.20 2.60 -18.14
C LYS A 376 -16.42 3.93 -18.26
N PRO A 377 -16.85 4.89 -19.10
CA PRO A 377 -16.15 6.16 -19.30
C PRO A 377 -15.86 6.94 -18.02
N ALA A 378 -16.72 6.85 -17.00
CA ALA A 378 -16.51 7.50 -15.70
C ALA A 378 -15.24 7.02 -14.96
N LEU A 379 -14.67 5.87 -15.32
CA LEU A 379 -13.46 5.31 -14.74
C LEU A 379 -12.19 5.66 -15.53
N ASN A 380 -12.33 6.28 -16.71
CA ASN A 380 -11.23 6.46 -17.67
C ASN A 380 -10.35 7.68 -17.41
N GLU A 381 -10.74 8.59 -16.50
CA GLU A 381 -10.03 9.86 -16.30
C GLU A 381 -8.50 9.66 -16.15
N MET A 382 -8.04 8.72 -15.32
CA MET A 382 -6.61 8.43 -15.15
C MET A 382 -5.96 7.93 -16.44
N ALA A 383 -6.64 7.07 -17.18
CA ALA A 383 -6.15 6.55 -18.46
C ALA A 383 -6.01 7.68 -19.49
N ASP A 384 -6.99 8.58 -19.53
CA ASP A 384 -7.02 9.72 -20.43
C ASP A 384 -5.90 10.71 -20.12
N TRP A 385 -5.60 10.98 -18.84
CA TRP A 385 -4.45 11.79 -18.42
C TRP A 385 -3.12 11.21 -18.93
N PHE A 386 -3.04 9.89 -19.08
CA PHE A 386 -1.87 9.20 -19.64
C PHE A 386 -1.98 8.93 -21.14
N GLY A 387 -3.05 9.37 -21.82
CA GLY A 387 -3.28 9.15 -23.24
C GLY A 387 -3.32 7.66 -23.58
N LEU A 388 -4.11 6.90 -22.84
CA LEU A 388 -4.28 5.46 -22.99
C LEU A 388 -5.67 5.16 -23.55
N ASP A 389 -5.70 4.30 -24.56
CA ASP A 389 -6.92 3.78 -25.16
C ASP A 389 -6.74 2.28 -25.43
N ALA A 390 -7.83 1.52 -25.45
CA ALA A 390 -7.82 0.10 -25.72
C ALA A 390 -9.21 -0.38 -26.14
N PRO A 391 -9.32 -1.48 -26.90
CA PRO A 391 -10.61 -2.05 -27.25
C PRO A 391 -11.37 -2.57 -26.02
N GLU A 392 -12.69 -2.49 -26.10
CA GLU A 392 -13.58 -3.23 -25.21
C GLU A 392 -13.52 -4.72 -25.54
N ASN A 393 -13.64 -5.57 -24.51
CA ASN A 393 -13.84 -7.00 -24.71
C ASN A 393 -14.82 -7.54 -23.64
N PRO A 394 -16.11 -7.67 -23.98
CA PRO A 394 -17.14 -8.08 -23.01
C PRO A 394 -16.98 -9.54 -22.55
N ASP A 395 -16.21 -10.36 -23.27
CA ASP A 395 -16.04 -11.78 -22.98
C ASP A 395 -14.93 -12.05 -21.94
N GLN A 396 -14.31 -11.01 -21.39
CA GLN A 396 -13.23 -11.15 -20.41
C GLN A 396 -13.76 -11.43 -19.01
N THR A 397 -13.35 -12.56 -18.44
CA THR A 397 -13.62 -12.92 -17.05
C THR A 397 -12.59 -12.31 -16.13
N GLN A 398 -13.04 -11.83 -14.97
CA GLN A 398 -12.14 -11.35 -13.93
C GLN A 398 -11.19 -12.48 -13.47
N PRO A 399 -9.87 -12.26 -13.40
CA PRO A 399 -8.90 -13.28 -13.05
C PRO A 399 -8.94 -13.60 -11.55
N GLN A 400 -8.24 -14.68 -11.17
CA GLN A 400 -7.94 -15.04 -9.80
C GLN A 400 -6.52 -14.58 -9.41
N ALA A 401 -6.33 -14.26 -8.13
CA ALA A 401 -5.01 -14.02 -7.55
C ALA A 401 -4.56 -15.27 -6.79
N VAL A 402 -3.44 -15.88 -7.20
CA VAL A 402 -3.04 -17.22 -6.69
C VAL A 402 -2.71 -17.26 -5.20
N ASP A 403 -2.31 -16.14 -4.62
CA ASP A 403 -1.96 -15.96 -3.21
C ASP A 403 -3.10 -15.32 -2.40
N MET A 404 -4.25 -15.09 -3.03
CA MET A 404 -5.45 -14.53 -2.42
C MET A 404 -6.69 -14.97 -3.21
N LEU A 405 -6.89 -16.29 -3.34
CA LEU A 405 -7.96 -16.85 -4.14
C LEU A 405 -9.32 -16.36 -3.66
N ARG A 406 -10.20 -16.11 -4.64
CA ARG A 406 -11.54 -15.60 -4.43
C ARG A 406 -12.59 -16.68 -4.63
N ILE A 407 -13.49 -16.77 -3.66
CA ILE A 407 -14.72 -17.56 -3.71
C ILE A 407 -15.88 -16.60 -3.95
N ASP A 408 -16.71 -16.89 -4.95
CA ASP A 408 -17.90 -16.09 -5.28
C ASP A 408 -19.17 -16.86 -4.87
N SER A 409 -20.10 -16.20 -4.17
CA SER A 409 -21.38 -16.82 -3.74
C SER A 409 -22.53 -15.83 -3.82
N GLY A 410 -23.26 -15.81 -4.95
CA GLY A 410 -24.37 -14.89 -5.16
C GLY A 410 -23.96 -13.43 -4.97
N SER A 411 -24.32 -12.83 -3.83
CA SER A 411 -23.95 -11.45 -3.45
C SER A 411 -22.66 -11.33 -2.61
N GLY A 412 -22.04 -12.45 -2.26
CA GLY A 412 -20.87 -12.53 -1.40
C GLY A 412 -19.59 -12.81 -2.16
N ARG A 413 -18.47 -12.35 -1.57
CA ARG A 413 -17.12 -12.75 -1.98
C ARG A 413 -16.27 -13.05 -0.75
N ALA A 414 -15.46 -14.09 -0.81
CA ALA A 414 -14.46 -14.37 0.20
C ALA A 414 -13.08 -14.41 -0.45
N PHE A 415 -12.07 -13.89 0.24
CA PHE A 415 -10.67 -13.98 -0.17
C PHE A 415 -9.86 -14.69 0.92
N LEU A 416 -9.05 -15.67 0.54
CA LEU A 416 -8.19 -16.39 1.47
C LEU A 416 -6.71 -16.16 1.15
N ARG A 417 -5.98 -15.52 2.07
CA ARG A 417 -4.56 -15.24 1.90
C ARG A 417 -3.70 -16.51 2.00
N THR A 418 -2.89 -16.76 0.98
CA THR A 418 -2.02 -17.93 0.82
C THR A 418 -0.68 -17.54 0.20
N ALA A 419 0.04 -16.63 0.87
CA ALA A 419 1.25 -16.05 0.30
C ALA A 419 2.46 -16.99 0.35
N GLN A 420 3.32 -16.92 -0.67
CA GLN A 420 4.67 -17.47 -0.66
C GLN A 420 5.66 -16.32 -0.57
N PHE A 421 6.28 -16.14 0.60
CA PHE A 421 7.18 -15.02 0.87
C PHE A 421 8.59 -15.30 0.36
N THR A 422 9.06 -14.48 -0.58
CA THR A 422 10.43 -14.46 -1.11
C THR A 422 11.21 -13.22 -0.66
N ASP A 423 10.52 -12.27 -0.01
CA ASP A 423 11.08 -11.09 0.62
C ASP A 423 10.21 -10.70 1.84
N ARG A 424 10.56 -9.58 2.49
CA ARG A 424 9.96 -9.11 3.74
C ARG A 424 8.43 -8.97 3.65
N PRO A 425 7.66 -9.82 4.34
CA PRO A 425 6.24 -9.55 4.55
C PRO A 425 6.07 -8.35 5.49
N SER A 426 4.96 -7.62 5.36
CA SER A 426 4.62 -6.54 6.28
C SER A 426 3.92 -7.03 7.54
N HIS A 427 3.05 -8.04 7.41
CA HIS A 427 2.14 -8.52 8.45
C HIS A 427 2.29 -10.04 8.63
N ALA A 428 1.94 -10.55 9.81
CA ALA A 428 1.83 -11.96 10.14
C ALA A 428 0.36 -12.41 10.07
N ASP A 429 -0.11 -12.72 8.87
CA ASP A 429 -1.53 -12.82 8.55
C ASP A 429 -1.85 -13.91 7.50
N GLN A 430 -1.04 -14.97 7.41
CA GLN A 430 -1.41 -16.13 6.58
C GLN A 430 -2.77 -16.69 6.99
N LEU A 431 -3.50 -17.15 5.98
CA LEU A 431 -4.88 -17.61 6.09
C LEU A 431 -5.86 -16.54 6.62
N HIS A 432 -5.47 -15.26 6.61
CA HIS A 432 -6.43 -14.17 6.76
C HIS A 432 -7.56 -14.34 5.74
N THR A 433 -8.79 -14.31 6.25
CA THR A 433 -9.99 -14.38 5.42
C THR A 433 -10.70 -13.04 5.43
N ASP A 434 -10.82 -12.46 4.23
CA ASP A 434 -11.54 -11.22 4.02
C ASP A 434 -12.92 -11.55 3.41
N LEU A 435 -14.00 -11.30 4.16
CA LEU A 435 -15.37 -11.71 3.81
C LEU A 435 -16.21 -10.50 3.42
N TRP A 436 -16.86 -10.58 2.27
CA TRP A 436 -17.76 -9.56 1.74
C TRP A 436 -19.15 -10.12 1.53
N TRP A 437 -20.15 -9.26 1.77
CA TRP A 437 -21.54 -9.52 1.45
C TRP A 437 -22.21 -8.24 0.96
N ARG A 438 -22.85 -8.28 -0.21
CA ARG A 438 -23.55 -7.13 -0.84
C ARG A 438 -22.69 -5.85 -0.88
N GLY A 439 -21.40 -5.97 -1.20
CA GLY A 439 -20.46 -4.84 -1.29
C GLY A 439 -19.96 -4.28 0.06
N VAL A 440 -20.32 -4.90 1.18
CA VAL A 440 -19.81 -4.58 2.52
C VAL A 440 -18.81 -5.64 2.96
N ASN A 441 -17.64 -5.22 3.43
CA ASN A 441 -16.65 -6.10 4.05
C ASN A 441 -17.07 -6.36 5.51
N VAL A 442 -17.43 -7.60 5.81
CA VAL A 442 -17.95 -8.04 7.12
C VAL A 442 -16.91 -8.75 7.98
N ALA A 443 -15.77 -9.14 7.39
CA ALA A 443 -14.58 -9.59 8.12
C ALA A 443 -13.36 -8.90 7.49
N GLN A 444 -12.94 -7.79 8.08
CA GLN A 444 -12.02 -6.81 7.49
C GLN A 444 -10.57 -7.04 7.90
N ASP A 445 -9.63 -6.52 7.12
CA ASP A 445 -8.25 -6.31 7.57
C ASP A 445 -8.10 -5.03 8.40
N ALA A 446 -7.26 -5.07 9.43
CA ALA A 446 -7.00 -3.95 10.33
C ALA A 446 -6.27 -2.77 9.64
N GLY A 447 -5.57 -3.00 8.54
CA GLY A 447 -4.72 -2.01 7.87
C GLY A 447 -3.44 -1.72 8.65
N THR A 448 -2.95 -0.49 8.61
CA THR A 448 -1.63 -0.13 9.20
C THR A 448 -1.68 0.93 10.28
N TYR A 449 -2.60 1.89 10.19
CA TYR A 449 -2.65 3.09 11.02
C TYR A 449 -1.41 3.98 10.90
N THR A 450 -0.38 3.76 11.74
CA THR A 450 0.85 4.56 11.72
C THR A 450 2.06 3.69 12.02
N TYR A 451 3.21 4.09 11.48
CA TYR A 451 4.46 3.39 11.73
C TYR A 451 5.21 3.90 12.97
N ASN A 452 5.03 5.17 13.34
CA ASN A 452 5.91 5.86 14.30
C ASN A 452 5.18 6.51 15.47
N ALA A 453 3.90 6.18 15.73
CA ALA A 453 3.20 6.69 16.90
C ALA A 453 3.78 6.12 18.21
N THR A 454 3.35 6.67 19.35
CA THR A 454 3.75 6.14 20.65
C THR A 454 3.14 4.75 20.90
N PRO A 455 3.86 3.84 21.59
CA PRO A 455 3.31 2.54 21.96
C PRO A 455 1.94 2.67 22.65
N PRO A 456 0.99 1.76 22.37
CA PRO A 456 1.14 0.55 21.57
C PRO A 456 0.97 0.75 20.05
N TRP A 457 0.88 1.98 19.55
CA TRP A 457 0.50 2.30 18.17
C TRP A 457 1.66 2.34 17.17
N ASP A 458 2.87 1.97 17.58
CA ASP A 458 4.08 1.95 16.77
C ASP A 458 4.09 0.75 15.81
N ASN A 459 3.31 0.86 14.73
CA ASN A 459 3.07 -0.22 13.76
C ASN A 459 2.42 -1.45 14.43
N ALA A 460 1.24 -1.24 15.03
CA ALA A 460 0.57 -2.24 15.86
C ALA A 460 -0.16 -3.33 15.07
N PHE A 461 -0.73 -2.97 13.91
CA PHE A 461 -1.63 -3.82 13.13
C PHE A 461 -0.92 -4.81 12.19
N VAL A 462 0.23 -5.32 12.62
CA VAL A 462 1.05 -6.25 11.83
C VAL A 462 1.00 -7.68 12.36
N THR A 463 0.31 -7.90 13.48
CA THR A 463 0.30 -9.16 14.24
C THR A 463 -0.98 -9.95 13.97
N ALA A 464 -0.91 -11.28 13.98
CA ALA A 464 -2.03 -12.17 13.66
C ALA A 464 -3.27 -11.92 14.54
N ARG A 465 -3.07 -11.45 15.78
CA ARG A 465 -4.15 -11.17 16.75
C ARG A 465 -5.15 -10.10 16.34
N VAL A 466 -4.86 -9.28 15.32
CA VAL A 466 -5.77 -8.26 14.79
C VAL A 466 -6.33 -8.62 13.41
N HIS A 467 -5.93 -9.77 12.86
CA HIS A 467 -6.37 -10.27 11.57
C HIS A 467 -7.36 -11.41 11.76
N ASN A 468 -8.18 -11.68 10.73
CA ASN A 468 -9.12 -12.79 10.68
C ASN A 468 -8.39 -14.14 10.50
N THR A 469 -7.64 -14.56 11.51
CA THR A 469 -6.85 -15.80 11.57
C THR A 469 -6.61 -16.16 13.03
N LEU A 470 -5.89 -17.25 13.30
CA LEU A 470 -5.58 -17.69 14.66
C LEU A 470 -4.14 -17.43 15.11
N THR A 471 -3.99 -17.29 16.42
CA THR A 471 -2.71 -17.36 17.16
C THR A 471 -2.65 -18.64 17.98
N LEU A 472 -1.44 -19.18 18.17
CA LEU A 472 -1.18 -20.39 18.96
C LEU A 472 -0.26 -20.06 20.14
N ASP A 473 -0.68 -20.42 21.35
CA ASP A 473 0.06 -20.20 22.60
C ASP A 473 0.49 -18.73 22.80
N GLY A 474 -0.35 -17.80 22.32
CA GLY A 474 -0.10 -16.37 22.34
C GLY A 474 1.01 -15.88 21.39
N LEU A 475 1.46 -16.72 20.46
CA LEU A 475 2.48 -16.41 19.45
C LEU A 475 1.86 -16.07 18.09
N ASP A 476 2.51 -15.16 17.38
CA ASP A 476 2.25 -14.89 15.97
C ASP A 476 2.84 -16.01 15.08
N GLN A 477 2.35 -16.09 13.85
CA GLN A 477 2.80 -17.05 12.83
C GLN A 477 4.29 -16.85 12.42
N MET A 478 4.86 -15.69 12.72
CA MET A 478 6.22 -15.30 12.39
C MET A 478 6.91 -14.64 13.57
N THR A 479 8.25 -14.53 13.54
CA THR A 479 9.01 -13.87 14.60
C THR A 479 9.24 -12.39 14.29
N ARG A 480 8.67 -11.49 15.10
CA ARG A 480 8.93 -10.05 14.99
C ARG A 480 10.35 -9.73 15.47
N ALA A 481 11.17 -9.19 14.59
CA ALA A 481 12.57 -8.80 14.86
C ALA A 481 12.80 -7.29 14.74
N GLY A 482 11.73 -6.52 14.56
CA GLY A 482 11.73 -5.06 14.60
C GLY A 482 10.48 -4.52 13.93
N ARG A 483 10.36 -3.19 13.92
CA ARG A 483 9.18 -2.48 13.40
C ARG A 483 8.73 -2.95 12.02
N PHE A 484 9.69 -3.22 11.12
CA PHE A 484 9.45 -3.61 9.72
C PHE A 484 10.17 -4.92 9.35
N LEU A 485 10.45 -5.78 10.33
CA LEU A 485 11.20 -7.01 10.10
C LEU A 485 10.54 -8.20 10.78
N TRP A 486 9.98 -9.08 9.96
CA TRP A 486 9.61 -10.43 10.32
C TRP A 486 10.71 -11.39 9.91
N LEU A 487 10.91 -12.45 10.70
CA LEU A 487 11.82 -13.56 10.46
C LEU A 487 11.05 -14.86 10.63
N ASP A 488 11.64 -15.97 10.15
CA ASP A 488 10.97 -17.29 10.16
C ASP A 488 9.62 -17.20 9.42
N TRP A 489 9.65 -16.79 8.15
CA TRP A 489 8.43 -16.47 7.40
C TRP A 489 7.52 -17.69 7.23
N ALA A 490 6.28 -17.58 7.71
CA ALA A 490 5.26 -18.60 7.52
C ALA A 490 4.89 -18.68 6.04
N GLN A 491 5.00 -19.86 5.46
CA GLN A 491 4.61 -20.14 4.08
C GLN A 491 3.23 -20.79 4.08
N ALA A 492 2.40 -20.40 3.12
CA ALA A 492 1.06 -20.96 2.97
C ALA A 492 0.86 -21.56 1.58
N GLU A 493 0.11 -22.64 1.50
CA GLU A 493 -0.20 -23.33 0.25
C GLU A 493 -1.67 -23.67 0.15
N ILE A 494 -2.17 -23.71 -1.09
CA ILE A 494 -3.52 -24.18 -1.39
C ILE A 494 -3.48 -25.70 -1.49
N LEU A 495 -4.31 -26.35 -0.69
CA LEU A 495 -4.40 -27.80 -0.65
C LEU A 495 -5.39 -28.34 -1.68
N ALA A 496 -6.55 -27.72 -1.74
CA ALA A 496 -7.62 -28.10 -2.65
C ALA A 496 -8.62 -26.96 -2.81
N TYR A 497 -9.34 -26.96 -3.92
CA TYR A 497 -10.50 -26.12 -4.13
C TYR A 497 -11.53 -26.88 -4.98
N GLU A 498 -12.80 -26.52 -4.84
CA GLU A 498 -13.89 -27.03 -5.67
C GLU A 498 -14.47 -25.89 -6.49
N MET A 499 -14.81 -26.19 -7.74
CA MET A 499 -15.46 -25.25 -8.66
C MET A 499 -16.87 -25.73 -8.99
N ASN A 500 -17.80 -24.79 -9.15
CA ASN A 500 -19.12 -25.08 -9.69
C ASN A 500 -19.09 -25.22 -11.23
N ASP A 501 -20.22 -25.57 -11.83
CA ASP A 501 -20.37 -25.72 -13.29
C ASP A 501 -20.08 -24.44 -14.10
N GLN A 502 -20.05 -23.29 -13.44
CA GLN A 502 -19.71 -21.98 -14.02
C GLN A 502 -18.22 -21.64 -13.91
N GLY A 503 -17.40 -22.56 -13.37
CA GLY A 503 -15.95 -22.36 -13.17
C GLY A 503 -15.60 -21.44 -12.00
N GLN A 504 -16.55 -21.14 -11.11
CA GLN A 504 -16.31 -20.33 -9.92
C GLN A 504 -15.91 -21.22 -8.75
N ILE A 505 -14.90 -20.81 -7.99
CA ILE A 505 -14.53 -21.49 -6.75
C ILE A 505 -15.66 -21.30 -5.74
N VAL A 506 -16.12 -22.39 -5.13
CA VAL A 506 -17.18 -22.42 -4.09
C VAL A 506 -16.66 -22.93 -2.74
N TRP A 507 -15.54 -23.65 -2.77
CA TRP A 507 -14.86 -24.14 -1.58
C TRP A 507 -13.35 -24.10 -1.78
N LEU A 508 -12.60 -23.77 -0.74
CA LEU A 508 -11.15 -23.66 -0.75
C LEU A 508 -10.56 -24.13 0.58
N ALA A 509 -9.51 -24.95 0.53
CA ALA A 509 -8.67 -25.31 1.67
C ALA A 509 -7.22 -24.88 1.45
N ALA A 510 -6.62 -24.34 2.49
CA ALA A 510 -5.21 -23.97 2.50
C ALA A 510 -4.59 -24.20 3.88
N GLU A 511 -3.27 -24.34 3.95
CA GLU A 511 -2.53 -24.46 5.20
C GLU A 511 -1.34 -23.52 5.26
N HIS A 512 -0.79 -23.33 6.46
CA HIS A 512 0.50 -22.67 6.66
C HIS A 512 1.37 -23.35 7.72
N ASP A 513 2.69 -23.18 7.60
CA ASP A 513 3.71 -23.83 8.43
C ASP A 513 4.23 -22.99 9.62
N GLY A 514 3.65 -21.80 9.85
CA GLY A 514 4.11 -20.85 10.87
C GLY A 514 4.18 -21.37 12.31
N TYR A 515 3.50 -22.47 12.63
CA TYR A 515 3.45 -23.07 13.97
C TYR A 515 4.21 -24.40 14.10
N THR A 516 5.03 -24.76 13.11
CA THR A 516 5.82 -26.01 13.14
C THR A 516 6.72 -26.14 14.38
N LYS A 517 7.20 -25.02 14.94
CA LYS A 517 7.98 -24.99 16.20
C LYS A 517 7.17 -25.34 17.44
N GLN A 518 5.85 -25.19 17.38
CA GLN A 518 4.88 -25.62 18.38
C GLN A 518 4.34 -27.03 18.06
N GLY A 519 4.84 -27.68 17.01
CA GLY A 519 4.38 -29.00 16.60
C GLY A 519 3.04 -28.99 15.86
N ALA A 520 2.62 -27.84 15.30
CA ALA A 520 1.31 -27.69 14.68
C ALA A 520 1.36 -27.14 13.24
N LEU A 521 0.38 -27.53 12.43
CA LEU A 521 0.01 -26.91 11.15
C LEU A 521 -1.37 -26.28 11.30
N HIS A 522 -1.55 -25.08 10.75
CA HIS A 522 -2.86 -24.45 10.71
C HIS A 522 -3.42 -24.57 9.30
N GLN A 523 -4.56 -25.25 9.18
CA GLN A 523 -5.32 -25.40 7.95
C GLN A 523 -6.63 -24.64 8.08
N ARG A 524 -7.01 -23.89 7.04
CA ARG A 524 -8.29 -23.20 6.95
C ARG A 524 -9.04 -23.63 5.70
N MET A 525 -10.32 -23.91 5.88
CA MET A 525 -11.28 -24.16 4.82
C MET A 525 -12.31 -23.02 4.80
N VAL A 526 -12.63 -22.51 3.61
CA VAL A 526 -13.68 -21.50 3.40
C VAL A 526 -14.67 -22.05 2.40
N GLU A 527 -15.94 -22.07 2.78
CA GLU A 527 -17.05 -22.59 1.99
C GLU A 527 -18.12 -21.52 1.82
N SER A 528 -18.57 -21.34 0.59
CA SER A 528 -19.81 -20.60 0.32
C SER A 528 -21.03 -21.44 0.63
N ASN A 529 -21.99 -20.88 1.37
CA ASN A 529 -23.34 -21.43 1.47
C ASN A 529 -24.37 -20.44 0.87
N GLU A 530 -25.61 -20.89 0.65
CA GLU A 530 -26.67 -20.05 0.03
C GLU A 530 -26.92 -18.73 0.76
N ASN A 531 -26.66 -18.69 2.08
CA ASN A 531 -26.96 -17.55 2.95
C ASN A 531 -25.72 -17.04 3.71
N GLY A 532 -24.50 -17.25 3.18
CA GLY A 532 -23.26 -16.80 3.83
C GLY A 532 -22.06 -17.75 3.73
N TRP A 533 -21.29 -17.85 4.82
CA TRP A 533 -19.96 -18.46 4.84
C TRP A 533 -19.79 -19.44 5.98
N ILE A 534 -19.08 -20.54 5.72
CA ILE A 534 -18.55 -21.43 6.75
C ILE A 534 -17.02 -21.38 6.64
N VAL A 535 -16.37 -21.09 7.76
CA VAL A 535 -14.91 -21.09 7.86
C VAL A 535 -14.52 -22.10 8.93
N THR A 536 -13.78 -23.13 8.54
CA THR A 536 -13.27 -24.16 9.45
C THR A 536 -11.78 -23.99 9.62
N ASP A 537 -11.32 -23.85 10.86
CA ASP A 537 -9.93 -23.78 11.26
C ASP A 537 -9.52 -25.08 11.95
N ASN A 538 -8.62 -25.82 11.31
CA ASN A 538 -8.01 -27.04 11.84
C ASN A 538 -6.59 -26.74 12.31
N LEU A 539 -6.30 -27.09 13.56
CA LEU A 539 -4.94 -27.15 14.07
C LEU A 539 -4.51 -28.62 14.14
N LEU A 540 -3.65 -29.01 13.22
CA LEU A 540 -3.23 -30.39 13.01
C LEU A 540 -1.83 -30.62 13.60
N PRO A 541 -1.53 -31.82 14.10
CA PRO A 541 -0.18 -32.14 14.55
C PRO A 541 0.78 -32.21 13.35
N TYR A 542 1.88 -31.45 13.39
CA TYR A 542 2.95 -31.46 12.37
C TYR A 542 3.81 -32.73 12.44
N VAL A 543 3.94 -33.28 13.66
CA VAL A 543 4.63 -34.55 13.96
C VAL A 543 3.64 -35.50 14.64
N LEU A 544 4.12 -36.55 15.33
CA LEU A 544 3.24 -37.37 16.15
C LEU A 544 2.57 -36.50 17.22
N ALA A 545 1.24 -36.58 17.30
CA ALA A 545 0.48 -35.92 18.35
C ALA A 545 1.00 -36.35 19.73
N ASP A 546 1.11 -35.38 20.62
CA ASP A 546 1.40 -35.61 22.03
C ASP A 546 0.28 -35.01 22.90
N ASP A 547 0.40 -35.19 24.22
CA ASP A 547 -0.57 -34.67 25.19
C ASP A 547 -0.33 -33.19 25.53
N THR A 548 0.47 -32.46 24.75
CA THR A 548 0.70 -31.02 24.95
C THR A 548 -0.62 -30.27 24.75
N VAL A 549 -1.02 -29.53 25.78
CA VAL A 549 -2.19 -28.66 25.71
C VAL A 549 -1.77 -27.32 25.12
N HIS A 550 -2.44 -26.94 24.04
CA HIS A 550 -2.26 -25.66 23.37
C HIS A 550 -3.42 -24.70 23.66
N GLU A 551 -3.15 -23.40 23.61
CA GLU A 551 -4.16 -22.34 23.64
C GLU A 551 -4.30 -21.70 22.25
N ILE A 552 -5.49 -21.81 21.65
CA ILE A 552 -5.82 -21.15 20.38
C ILE A 552 -6.60 -19.88 20.66
N ARG A 553 -6.27 -18.80 19.93
CA ARG A 553 -7.16 -17.64 19.81
C ARG A 553 -7.45 -17.32 18.36
N LEU A 554 -8.71 -17.43 17.96
CA LEU A 554 -9.21 -17.03 16.65
C LEU A 554 -9.84 -15.65 16.76
N ALA A 555 -9.43 -14.72 15.90
CA ALA A 555 -10.00 -13.38 15.84
C ALA A 555 -10.86 -13.18 14.58
N TRP A 556 -11.90 -12.36 14.72
CA TRP A 556 -12.72 -11.84 13.63
C TRP A 556 -12.94 -10.34 13.82
N LEU A 557 -12.48 -9.53 12.87
CA LEU A 557 -12.60 -8.08 12.86
C LEU A 557 -13.80 -7.67 12.00
N LEU A 558 -14.88 -7.25 12.65
CA LEU A 558 -16.19 -7.02 12.08
C LEU A 558 -16.50 -5.51 11.99
N PRO A 559 -17.46 -5.09 11.14
CA PRO A 559 -17.92 -3.70 11.07
C PRO A 559 -18.31 -3.13 12.43
N ASP A 560 -18.15 -1.82 12.60
CA ASP A 560 -18.63 -1.10 13.78
C ASP A 560 -20.15 -0.92 13.74
N TRP A 561 -20.86 -2.02 13.91
CA TRP A 561 -22.31 -2.12 13.87
C TRP A 561 -22.87 -2.38 15.26
N ASP A 562 -24.17 -2.17 15.42
CA ASP A 562 -24.87 -2.61 16.62
C ASP A 562 -24.84 -4.14 16.70
N TRP A 563 -24.91 -4.68 17.90
CA TRP A 563 -24.79 -6.11 18.11
C TRP A 563 -25.64 -6.59 19.28
N GLU A 564 -25.98 -7.88 19.23
CA GLU A 564 -26.72 -8.58 20.28
C GLU A 564 -26.07 -9.94 20.53
N GLN A 565 -25.94 -10.32 21.80
CA GLN A 565 -25.56 -11.69 22.14
C GLN A 565 -26.80 -12.59 22.09
N ARG A 566 -26.77 -13.63 21.26
CA ARG A 566 -27.89 -14.58 21.08
C ARG A 566 -27.64 -15.94 21.77
N GLY A 567 -26.38 -16.21 22.13
CA GLY A 567 -25.97 -17.34 22.97
C GLY A 567 -24.55 -17.16 23.50
N GLU A 568 -24.01 -18.16 24.20
CA GLU A 568 -22.62 -18.10 24.71
C GLU A 568 -21.58 -18.00 23.59
N LYS A 569 -21.90 -18.55 22.41
CA LYS A 569 -21.00 -18.67 21.24
C LYS A 569 -21.61 -18.08 19.97
N GLU A 570 -22.60 -17.19 20.11
CA GLU A 570 -23.34 -16.63 18.99
C GLU A 570 -23.61 -15.14 19.20
N ILE A 571 -23.24 -14.33 18.22
CA ILE A 571 -23.54 -12.90 18.16
C ILE A 571 -24.30 -12.56 16.88
N ARG A 572 -25.19 -11.58 16.98
CA ARG A 572 -25.88 -10.99 15.83
C ARG A 572 -25.38 -9.56 15.65
N LEU A 573 -25.01 -9.20 14.42
CA LEU A 573 -24.69 -7.83 14.04
C LEU A 573 -25.87 -7.22 13.29
N ILE A 574 -26.16 -5.96 13.61
CA ILE A 574 -27.29 -5.20 13.12
C ILE A 574 -26.77 -3.95 12.42
N GLY A 575 -26.99 -3.85 11.11
CA GLY A 575 -26.51 -2.76 10.30
C GLY A 575 -27.26 -2.62 8.99
N GLU A 576 -26.97 -1.54 8.27
CA GLU A 576 -27.41 -1.37 6.88
C GLU A 576 -26.27 -1.77 5.93
N PRO A 577 -26.56 -2.52 4.86
CA PRO A 577 -27.88 -2.84 4.32
C PRO A 577 -28.48 -4.19 4.79
N PHE A 578 -27.83 -4.91 5.70
CA PHE A 578 -28.28 -6.22 6.17
C PHE A 578 -27.76 -6.54 7.58
N ASN A 579 -28.38 -7.55 8.19
CA ASN A 579 -27.94 -8.12 9.46
C ASN A 579 -27.32 -9.49 9.21
N PHE A 580 -26.45 -9.94 10.11
CA PHE A 580 -25.95 -11.31 10.08
C PHE A 580 -25.69 -11.85 11.47
N THR A 581 -25.69 -13.17 11.58
CA THR A 581 -25.32 -13.91 12.78
C THR A 581 -23.98 -14.58 12.55
N LEU A 582 -23.10 -14.49 13.54
CA LEU A 582 -21.84 -15.23 13.62
C LEU A 582 -21.91 -16.18 14.81
N SER A 583 -21.91 -17.49 14.53
CA SER A 583 -21.81 -18.54 15.53
C SER A 583 -20.51 -19.33 15.41
N LEU A 584 -19.97 -19.79 16.54
CA LEU A 584 -18.71 -20.52 16.59
C LEU A 584 -18.86 -21.84 17.37
N ASP A 585 -18.40 -22.93 16.76
CA ASP A 585 -18.30 -24.26 17.36
C ASP A 585 -16.82 -24.60 17.66
N GLY A 586 -16.56 -25.54 18.58
CA GLY A 586 -15.20 -25.95 18.95
C GLY A 586 -14.44 -25.01 19.91
N ILE A 587 -15.12 -24.02 20.48
CA ILE A 587 -14.51 -23.00 21.37
C ILE A 587 -14.93 -23.19 22.84
N ASP A 588 -14.09 -22.75 23.77
CA ASP A 588 -14.38 -22.72 25.20
C ASP A 588 -15.08 -21.42 25.60
N SER A 589 -14.71 -20.30 24.97
CA SER A 589 -15.25 -18.99 25.30
C SER A 589 -15.16 -18.00 24.14
N LEU A 590 -16.02 -16.98 24.22
CA LEU A 590 -16.12 -15.90 23.25
C LEU A 590 -16.05 -14.55 23.97
N SER A 591 -15.25 -13.62 23.44
CA SER A 591 -15.16 -12.24 23.94
C SER A 591 -15.32 -11.25 22.79
N LEU A 592 -15.91 -10.09 23.08
CA LEU A 592 -16.14 -9.04 22.09
C LEU A 592 -15.52 -7.73 22.57
N PHE A 593 -14.87 -7.03 21.65
CA PHE A 593 -14.18 -5.76 21.90
C PHE A 593 -14.59 -4.70 20.88
N ARG A 594 -14.52 -3.44 21.29
CA ARG A 594 -14.63 -2.26 20.42
C ARG A 594 -13.66 -1.22 20.90
N SER A 595 -12.83 -0.68 20.00
CA SER A 595 -11.91 0.42 20.32
C SER A 595 -10.99 0.16 21.51
N GLY A 596 -10.52 -1.07 21.69
CA GLY A 596 -9.68 -1.50 22.80
C GLY A 596 -10.42 -1.75 24.12
N GLU A 597 -11.74 -1.63 24.14
CA GLU A 597 -12.57 -1.89 25.32
C GLU A 597 -13.33 -3.21 25.17
N ARG A 598 -13.46 -3.94 26.28
CA ARG A 598 -14.25 -5.19 26.31
C ARG A 598 -15.73 -4.86 26.44
N LEU A 599 -16.52 -5.39 25.52
CA LEU A 599 -17.98 -5.31 25.52
C LEU A 599 -18.63 -6.56 26.15
N ALA A 600 -18.07 -7.74 25.88
CA ALA A 600 -18.56 -9.02 26.40
C ALA A 600 -17.43 -10.03 26.60
N GLY A 601 -17.68 -11.07 27.41
CA GLY A 601 -16.72 -12.13 27.73
C GLY A 601 -15.77 -11.80 28.87
N THR A 602 -14.76 -12.65 29.08
CA THR A 602 -13.86 -12.60 30.25
C THR A 602 -12.40 -12.31 29.89
N LEU A 603 -12.03 -12.42 28.61
CA LEU A 603 -10.67 -12.15 28.14
C LEU A 603 -10.27 -10.69 28.44
N ALA A 604 -9.01 -10.46 28.81
CA ALA A 604 -8.53 -9.11 29.09
C ALA A 604 -8.45 -8.30 27.79
N PRO A 605 -8.87 -7.02 27.78
CA PRO A 605 -8.80 -6.19 26.58
C PRO A 605 -7.34 -5.87 26.19
N ASP A 606 -7.13 -5.74 24.89
CA ASP A 606 -5.90 -5.19 24.28
C ASP A 606 -6.25 -3.86 23.59
N PRO A 607 -5.50 -2.77 23.80
CA PRO A 607 -5.78 -1.47 23.17
C PRO A 607 -5.86 -1.52 21.64
N THR A 608 -5.25 -2.50 21.00
CA THR A 608 -5.18 -2.66 19.54
C THR A 608 -6.41 -3.38 18.95
N TRP A 609 -7.27 -3.99 19.77
CA TRP A 609 -8.45 -4.71 19.28
C TRP A 609 -9.62 -3.79 18.95
N GLY A 610 -10.37 -4.13 17.90
CA GLY A 610 -11.57 -3.39 17.50
C GLY A 610 -11.25 -2.07 16.81
N TRP A 611 -10.25 -2.07 15.93
CA TRP A 611 -9.87 -0.92 15.12
C TRP A 611 -9.59 -1.35 13.68
N VAL A 612 -10.00 -0.51 12.72
CA VAL A 612 -9.60 -0.59 11.32
C VAL A 612 -8.95 0.71 10.88
N SER A 613 -7.99 0.62 9.97
CA SER A 613 -7.30 1.77 9.40
C SER A 613 -7.44 1.81 7.88
N PRO A 614 -8.32 2.68 7.35
CA PRO A 614 -8.54 2.77 5.90
C PRO A 614 -7.38 3.47 5.17
N THR A 615 -6.66 4.35 5.87
CA THR A 615 -5.48 5.07 5.36
C THR A 615 -4.61 5.53 6.53
N TYR A 616 -3.42 6.02 6.22
CA TYR A 616 -2.42 6.42 7.21
C TYR A 616 -2.92 7.51 8.16
N GLY A 617 -2.62 7.35 9.44
CA GLY A 617 -3.02 8.30 10.48
C GLY A 617 -4.50 8.24 10.89
N VAL A 618 -5.32 7.45 10.20
CA VAL A 618 -6.74 7.28 10.50
C VAL A 618 -6.97 5.90 11.10
N LYS A 619 -7.65 5.87 12.25
CA LYS A 619 -8.21 4.66 12.85
C LYS A 619 -9.69 4.89 13.11
N LYS A 620 -10.51 3.89 12.79
CA LYS A 620 -11.94 3.88 13.04
C LYS A 620 -12.26 2.71 13.97
N PRO A 621 -13.22 2.88 14.90
CA PRO A 621 -13.75 1.76 15.66
C PRO A 621 -14.19 0.62 14.73
N ALA A 622 -14.09 -0.60 15.26
CA ALA A 622 -14.59 -1.83 14.69
C ALA A 622 -14.94 -2.78 15.84
N LEU A 623 -15.71 -3.82 15.56
CA LEU A 623 -15.91 -4.91 16.50
C LEU A 623 -14.79 -5.93 16.31
N CYS A 624 -14.18 -6.42 17.38
CA CYS A 624 -13.25 -7.55 17.35
C CYS A 624 -13.81 -8.66 18.22
N LEU A 625 -14.19 -9.76 17.59
CA LEU A 625 -14.60 -10.99 18.27
C LEU A 625 -13.36 -11.87 18.41
N VAL A 626 -13.12 -12.36 19.62
CA VAL A 626 -12.01 -13.27 19.92
C VAL A 626 -12.57 -14.51 20.58
N ALA A 627 -12.33 -15.65 19.95
CA ALA A 627 -12.70 -16.96 20.46
C ALA A 627 -11.47 -17.69 20.99
N GLN A 628 -11.63 -18.41 22.11
CA GLN A 628 -10.56 -19.17 22.73
C GLN A 628 -10.93 -20.65 22.81
N ALA A 629 -9.97 -21.52 22.56
CA ALA A 629 -10.07 -22.96 22.77
C ALA A 629 -8.76 -23.49 23.37
N SER A 630 -8.82 -24.52 24.20
CA SER A 630 -7.65 -25.20 24.74
C SER A 630 -7.78 -26.72 24.67
N GLY A 631 -6.72 -27.39 24.23
CA GLY A 631 -6.75 -28.85 24.07
C GLY A 631 -5.46 -29.41 23.47
N ALA A 632 -5.38 -30.74 23.39
CA ALA A 632 -4.37 -31.43 22.61
C ALA A 632 -4.77 -31.45 21.12
N LEU A 633 -3.78 -31.57 20.23
CA LEU A 633 -4.03 -31.66 18.79
C LEU A 633 -4.59 -33.04 18.39
N PRO A 634 -5.47 -33.13 17.38
CA PRO A 634 -6.00 -32.04 16.57
C PRO A 634 -7.11 -31.24 17.27
N MET A 635 -7.22 -29.97 16.91
CA MET A 635 -8.32 -29.09 17.34
C MET A 635 -9.03 -28.52 16.10
N GLU A 636 -10.34 -28.31 16.21
CA GLU A 636 -11.16 -27.74 15.14
C GLU A 636 -12.04 -26.61 15.71
N ILE A 637 -12.09 -25.48 15.02
CA ILE A 637 -13.02 -24.38 15.29
C ILE A 637 -13.79 -24.11 14.00
N GLN A 638 -15.12 -24.00 14.08
CA GLN A 638 -15.95 -23.67 12.93
C GLN A 638 -16.70 -22.35 13.18
N SER A 639 -16.51 -21.38 12.29
CA SER A 639 -17.19 -20.09 12.28
C SER A 639 -18.26 -20.07 11.17
N LYS A 640 -19.51 -19.77 11.52
CA LYS A 640 -20.64 -19.71 10.59
C LYS A 640 -21.19 -18.28 10.50
N PHE A 641 -21.05 -17.66 9.35
CA PHE A 641 -21.64 -16.37 9.01
C PHE A 641 -22.96 -16.62 8.26
N ILE A 642 -24.08 -16.23 8.87
CA ILE A 642 -25.42 -16.42 8.31
C ILE A 642 -26.06 -15.05 8.11
N PHE A 643 -26.23 -14.64 6.86
CA PHE A 643 -26.87 -13.39 6.48
C PHE A 643 -28.38 -13.59 6.38
N SER A 644 -29.15 -12.65 6.93
CA SER A 644 -30.58 -12.62 6.65
C SER A 644 -30.81 -12.19 5.20
N ALA A 645 -31.83 -12.78 4.55
CA ALA A 645 -32.26 -12.42 3.19
C ALA A 645 -32.51 -10.92 3.03
#